data_AF-A0A6B1FYE3-F1
#
_entry.id   AF-A0A6B1FYE3-F1
#
_cell.length_a   1.000
_cell.length_b   1.000
_cell.length_c   1.000
_cell.angle_alpha   90.00
_cell.angle_beta   90.00
_cell.angle_gamma   90.00
#
_symmetry.space_group_name_H-M   'P 1'
#
loop_
_entity.id
_entity.type
_entity.pdbx_description
1 polymer ?
#
loop_
_entity_poly.entity_id
_entity_poly.type
_entity_poly.pdbx_seq_one_letter_code
_entity_poly.pdbx_strand_id
1 'polypeptide(L)'
;MPGPPLRRVFSLALALALLLSGCAQPVMWPVSATPAVSGRSPDAAELEELANQLAAEYGLVQDLGPLVTVQPVANTGGEEALFVAHTYGFPPDDPSFRQKVSIHAALPEGWKTLGRVDLECAEYLNEFSVEQVNIDPANVWLTVTGGVGAHSGCLELLRWDGEKLSVIISGFSSSPDAGSLTDLNEDGRLDLLLNNSDPYIFCYACGVRQYWAQLYYWDGKSLMEVTPTPLAEDLPPELRAFNDRAAELAAASLFADALEQIEEAEAIAPENAIVAWNAIWIRHHLTASREEASASTYPLLNHVFAGDWEEAFTSLWEVGPLTLVSDEPIPPNSAASGFEHRVGVLLAQYADTALALQPERAAVHALGAWGRFLINPDDPAVRSGLQRAAELATADERFEKLARAFEDGASGVSLAPTATPLPDTQVLQSQLAGEYGSAQDSSRGVAVQQLQTEGEAAFFAAYTFGLPPLSRSAMHTVSIHEAREGGWLELDRVELDCVNYLDEHSLKQVAIEPTGVWLAVQGGAGAHGGCLEVLRWDGLGLSLLISSFNSIPDAGSVTDLNGDGQMDLLLNNSDPYIFCYACGLQLYQARFFQWDGEKLAEAAPRLLPEDRPLHLRAINSHALALADAGLYADALDEIERAEIAAPSDPSVNWNALWIRHHLEVSRQLALVSPFPLLSHVFAGDWDFSFEVLWSMDPSTLFGDTPIPASSEAYGFEQTVGHLLIQYGNSALIVQPGRADIQALVAWGRFLLKRDDPAVLSGLEKAAELAPGDPRYAELADAFRKWVRIGN
;
A
#
# COMPACT_ATOMS: atom_id res chain seq x y z
N MET A 1 58.73 -9.73 7.33
CA MET A 1 58.65 -8.26 7.42
C MET A 1 57.20 -7.89 7.72
N PRO A 2 56.98 -6.91 8.59
CA PRO A 2 55.76 -6.80 9.40
C PRO A 2 54.70 -5.93 8.73
N GLY A 3 53.42 -6.24 8.99
CA GLY A 3 52.29 -5.45 8.53
C GLY A 3 52.18 -4.08 9.22
N PRO A 4 51.46 -3.12 8.62
CA PRO A 4 51.22 -1.82 9.23
C PRO A 4 50.02 -1.87 10.21
N PRO A 5 49.95 -0.90 11.15
CA PRO A 5 49.29 -1.09 12.43
C PRO A 5 47.83 -0.61 12.48
N LEU A 6 47.10 -1.24 13.40
CA LEU A 6 45.82 -0.78 13.97
C LEU A 6 45.90 0.68 14.43
N ARG A 7 45.07 1.54 13.81
CA ARG A 7 44.60 2.80 14.42
C ARG A 7 43.16 2.58 14.91
N ARG A 8 43.03 2.23 16.20
CA ARG A 8 41.81 2.44 17.00
C ARG A 8 42.19 3.31 18.19
N VAL A 9 42.14 4.63 18.01
CA VAL A 9 42.02 5.62 19.09
C VAL A 9 41.29 6.81 18.50
N PHE A 10 39.97 6.82 18.56
CA PHE A 10 39.07 7.97 18.61
C PHE A 10 37.65 7.41 18.49
N SER A 11 37.05 7.12 19.65
CA SER A 11 35.60 7.06 19.92
C SER A 11 35.34 6.44 21.30
N LEU A 12 36.04 6.96 22.33
CA LEU A 12 35.71 6.69 23.74
C LEU A 12 35.24 7.95 24.49
N ALA A 13 35.17 9.10 23.80
CA ALA A 13 34.71 10.37 24.38
C ALA A 13 33.25 10.69 24.03
N LEU A 14 32.65 10.02 23.03
CA LEU A 14 31.23 10.22 22.67
C LEU A 14 30.31 9.20 23.36
N ALA A 15 30.83 8.03 23.74
CA ALA A 15 30.08 7.01 24.49
C ALA A 15 29.91 7.32 25.99
N LEU A 16 30.66 8.27 26.54
CA LEU A 16 30.56 8.66 27.95
C LEU A 16 29.69 9.91 28.19
N ALA A 17 29.24 10.60 27.14
CA ALA A 17 28.28 11.70 27.22
C ALA A 17 26.82 11.21 27.10
N LEU A 18 26.58 10.04 26.49
CA LEU A 18 25.25 9.42 26.35
C LEU A 18 24.87 8.47 27.51
N LEU A 19 25.76 8.28 28.50
CA LEU A 19 25.52 7.42 29.68
C LEU A 19 25.30 8.21 30.98
N LEU A 20 25.16 9.54 30.90
CA LEU A 20 24.91 10.41 32.07
C LEU A 20 23.66 11.30 31.98
N SER A 21 22.83 11.16 30.93
CA SER A 21 21.43 11.57 30.97
C SER A 21 20.62 10.52 31.74
N GLY A 22 20.90 10.45 33.04
CA GLY A 22 20.11 9.69 33.99
C GLY A 22 18.67 10.17 33.95
N CYS A 23 17.76 9.24 34.18
CA CYS A 23 16.35 9.48 34.46
C CYS A 23 16.20 10.56 35.54
N ALA A 24 16.11 11.82 35.12
CA ALA A 24 15.45 12.83 35.91
C ALA A 24 13.98 12.45 35.85
N GLN A 25 13.49 11.85 36.93
CA GLN A 25 12.05 11.76 37.14
C GLN A 25 11.46 13.16 36.96
N PRO A 26 10.28 13.30 36.34
CA PRO A 26 9.62 14.59 36.27
C PRO A 26 9.57 15.14 37.69
N VAL A 27 10.11 16.35 37.87
CA VAL A 27 9.95 17.11 39.10
C VAL A 27 8.45 17.28 39.28
N MET A 28 7.84 16.41 40.10
CA MET A 28 6.48 16.62 40.58
C MET A 28 6.52 17.96 41.31
N TRP A 29 5.91 18.96 40.69
CA TRP A 29 5.58 20.20 41.36
C TRP A 29 4.81 19.84 42.64
N PRO A 30 5.04 20.51 43.78
CA PRO A 30 4.22 20.30 44.95
C PRO A 30 2.78 20.61 44.57
N VAL A 31 1.96 19.55 44.49
CA VAL A 31 0.51 19.66 44.42
C VAL A 31 0.09 20.45 45.65
N SER A 32 -0.24 21.72 45.43
CA SER A 32 -0.92 22.52 46.44
C SER A 32 -2.17 21.76 46.83
N ALA A 33 -2.40 21.62 48.15
CA ALA A 33 -3.47 20.83 48.74
C ALA A 33 -4.75 20.91 47.91
N THR A 34 -5.16 19.76 47.36
CA THR A 34 -6.41 19.57 46.64
C THR A 34 -7.56 20.05 47.52
N PRO A 35 -8.47 20.91 47.01
CA PRO A 35 -9.76 21.10 47.66
C PRO A 35 -10.41 19.72 47.82
N ALA A 36 -11.04 19.46 48.97
CA ALA A 36 -11.76 18.21 49.18
C ALA A 36 -12.90 18.10 48.16
N VAL A 37 -12.66 17.31 47.10
CA VAL A 37 -13.64 16.97 46.07
C VAL A 37 -14.74 16.14 46.74
N SER A 38 -15.99 16.63 46.72
CA SER A 38 -17.15 15.93 47.31
C SER A 38 -17.80 14.92 46.37
N GLY A 39 -17.14 14.57 45.27
CA GLY A 39 -17.59 13.55 44.31
C GLY A 39 -17.39 12.13 44.83
N ARG A 40 -18.32 11.24 44.48
CA ARG A 40 -18.14 9.78 44.63
C ARG A 40 -16.99 9.35 43.72
N SER A 41 -16.01 8.61 44.26
CA SER A 41 -14.99 7.93 43.45
C SER A 41 -15.51 6.52 43.15
N PRO A 42 -16.05 6.25 41.95
CA PRO A 42 -16.49 4.91 41.56
C PRO A 42 -15.32 3.94 41.60
N ASP A 43 -15.58 2.70 42.00
CA ASP A 43 -14.62 1.61 41.91
C ASP A 43 -14.65 0.97 40.50
N ALA A 44 -13.76 -0.01 40.27
CA ALA A 44 -13.68 -0.70 38.97
C ALA A 44 -14.99 -1.41 38.57
N ALA A 45 -15.76 -1.92 39.54
CA ALA A 45 -17.01 -2.60 39.27
C ALA A 45 -18.10 -1.61 38.81
N GLU A 46 -18.10 -0.39 39.35
CA GLU A 46 -19.00 0.68 38.89
C GLU A 46 -18.67 1.18 37.48
N LEU A 47 -17.39 1.22 37.11
CA LEU A 47 -16.96 1.55 35.74
C LEU A 47 -17.36 0.44 34.75
N GLU A 48 -17.20 -0.82 35.15
CA GLU A 48 -17.64 -1.98 34.39
C GLU A 48 -19.18 -2.01 34.24
N GLU A 49 -19.93 -1.61 35.27
CA GLU A 49 -21.39 -1.45 35.20
C GLU A 49 -21.79 -0.42 34.14
N LEU A 50 -21.14 0.75 34.11
CA LEU A 50 -21.39 1.77 33.10
C LEU A 50 -21.04 1.27 31.69
N ALA A 51 -19.89 0.61 31.52
CA ALA A 51 -19.48 0.04 30.24
C ALA A 51 -20.52 -0.96 29.70
N ASN A 52 -21.00 -1.86 30.56
CA ASN A 52 -22.04 -2.83 30.21
C ASN A 52 -23.38 -2.17 29.88
N GLN A 53 -23.79 -1.15 30.64
CA GLN A 53 -25.01 -0.39 30.36
C GLN A 53 -24.96 0.27 28.99
N LEU A 54 -23.83 0.91 28.66
CA LEU A 54 -23.64 1.59 27.37
C LEU A 54 -23.54 0.58 26.22
N ALA A 55 -22.82 -0.52 26.40
CA ALA A 55 -22.76 -1.59 25.38
C ALA A 55 -24.15 -2.16 25.08
N ALA A 56 -24.99 -2.36 26.10
CA ALA A 56 -26.38 -2.80 25.92
C ALA A 56 -27.22 -1.74 25.20
N GLU A 57 -27.04 -0.46 25.53
CA GLU A 57 -27.72 0.66 24.85
C GLU A 57 -27.38 0.72 23.35
N TYR A 58 -26.12 0.46 23.00
CA TYR A 58 -25.62 0.53 21.62
C TYR A 58 -25.73 -0.79 20.84
N GLY A 59 -26.21 -1.87 21.47
CA GLY A 59 -26.30 -3.19 20.83
C GLY A 59 -24.95 -3.87 20.62
N LEU A 60 -23.95 -3.56 21.45
CA LEU A 60 -22.55 -4.02 21.35
C LEU A 60 -22.19 -5.05 22.43
N VAL A 61 -23.15 -5.89 22.82
CA VAL A 61 -22.91 -6.98 23.79
C VAL A 61 -22.47 -8.22 23.02
N GLN A 62 -21.20 -8.60 23.17
CA GLN A 62 -20.65 -9.84 22.61
C GLN A 62 -20.35 -10.88 23.69
N ASP A 63 -20.14 -12.13 23.29
CA ASP A 63 -19.74 -13.23 24.19
C ASP A 63 -18.41 -12.95 24.93
N LEU A 64 -17.60 -12.01 24.44
CA LEU A 64 -16.29 -11.64 24.98
C LEU A 64 -16.31 -10.39 25.89
N GLY A 65 -17.46 -9.74 26.10
CA GLY A 65 -17.60 -8.55 26.96
C GLY A 65 -18.18 -7.31 26.25
N PRO A 66 -18.29 -6.18 26.96
CA PRO A 66 -18.80 -4.93 26.39
C PRO A 66 -17.75 -4.27 25.48
N LEU A 67 -18.13 -3.93 24.24
CA LEU A 67 -17.29 -3.11 23.34
C LEU A 67 -17.39 -1.60 23.67
N VAL A 68 -17.34 -1.29 24.96
CA VAL A 68 -17.30 0.07 25.51
C VAL A 68 -16.26 0.10 26.63
N THR A 69 -15.41 1.12 26.64
CA THR A 69 -14.49 1.38 27.75
C THR A 69 -14.84 2.69 28.44
N VAL A 70 -14.46 2.82 29.70
CA VAL A 70 -14.73 3.99 30.55
C VAL A 70 -13.47 4.34 31.32
N GLN A 71 -13.05 5.60 31.25
CA GLN A 71 -11.87 6.09 31.96
C GLN A 71 -12.11 7.48 32.60
N PRO A 72 -11.48 7.78 33.75
CA PRO A 72 -11.59 9.10 34.37
C PRO A 72 -10.90 10.18 33.52
N VAL A 73 -11.42 11.40 33.56
CA VAL A 73 -10.79 12.58 32.96
C VAL A 73 -10.63 13.69 34.00
N ALA A 74 -9.50 14.40 33.94
CA ALA A 74 -9.22 15.53 34.82
C ALA A 74 -10.16 16.69 34.49
N ASN A 75 -10.88 17.18 35.49
CA ASN A 75 -11.81 18.30 35.35
C ASN A 75 -11.10 19.65 35.56
N THR A 76 -11.34 20.62 34.68
CA THR A 76 -10.80 21.98 34.69
C THR A 76 -11.53 22.92 35.67
N GLY A 77 -11.82 22.44 36.89
CA GLY A 77 -12.31 23.28 38.00
C GLY A 77 -13.73 22.99 38.49
N GLY A 78 -14.40 21.93 38.03
CA GLY A 78 -15.64 21.44 38.65
C GLY A 78 -15.39 20.57 39.88
N GLU A 79 -16.34 20.56 40.83
CA GLU A 79 -16.31 19.68 42.01
C GLU A 79 -16.69 18.22 41.69
N GLU A 80 -17.23 17.96 40.49
CA GLU A 80 -17.66 16.62 40.06
C GLU A 80 -16.55 15.91 39.27
N ALA A 81 -16.31 14.64 39.60
CA ALA A 81 -15.44 13.77 38.83
C ALA A 81 -16.11 13.40 37.49
N LEU A 82 -15.36 13.59 36.40
CA LEU A 82 -15.83 13.31 35.04
C LEU A 82 -15.18 12.04 34.50
N PHE A 83 -15.93 11.33 33.67
CA PHE A 83 -15.52 10.09 33.03
C PHE A 83 -15.83 10.18 31.54
N VAL A 84 -14.92 9.72 30.70
CA VAL A 84 -15.17 9.52 29.27
C VAL A 84 -15.45 8.06 29.00
N ALA A 85 -16.45 7.79 28.18
CA ALA A 85 -16.76 6.46 27.69
C ALA A 85 -16.82 6.46 26.16
N HIS A 86 -16.22 5.45 25.52
CA HIS A 86 -16.24 5.30 24.07
C HIS A 86 -16.48 3.86 23.62
N THR A 87 -17.11 3.70 22.46
CA THR A 87 -17.26 2.41 21.78
C THR A 87 -15.93 2.00 21.13
N TYR A 88 -15.64 0.71 21.03
CA TYR A 88 -14.44 0.22 20.33
C TYR A 88 -14.71 -1.05 19.52
N GLY A 89 -13.73 -1.48 18.74
CA GLY A 89 -13.87 -2.55 17.75
C GLY A 89 -14.43 -2.05 16.42
N PHE A 90 -14.64 -2.99 15.50
CA PHE A 90 -15.29 -2.74 14.21
C PHE A 90 -16.77 -2.46 14.39
N PRO A 91 -17.38 -1.67 13.49
CA PRO A 91 -18.81 -1.45 13.54
C PRO A 91 -19.53 -2.79 13.31
N PRO A 92 -20.73 -2.99 13.88
CA PRO A 92 -21.60 -4.09 13.47
C PRO A 92 -21.93 -3.98 11.96
N ASP A 93 -22.55 -5.00 11.36
CA ASP A 93 -22.97 -5.03 9.94
C ASP A 93 -24.01 -3.95 9.53
N ASP A 94 -24.17 -2.90 10.35
CA ASP A 94 -24.94 -1.71 10.08
C ASP A 94 -24.04 -0.59 9.55
N PRO A 95 -24.10 -0.25 8.25
CA PRO A 95 -23.28 0.81 7.65
C PRO A 95 -23.63 2.23 8.16
N SER A 96 -24.72 2.37 8.92
CA SER A 96 -25.09 3.63 9.58
C SER A 96 -24.49 3.77 10.98
N PHE A 97 -23.89 2.71 11.52
CA PHE A 97 -23.26 2.77 12.83
C PHE A 97 -22.05 3.71 12.79
N ARG A 98 -22.02 4.63 13.76
CA ARG A 98 -20.88 5.49 14.04
C ARG A 98 -20.34 5.20 15.42
N GLN A 99 -19.02 5.23 15.55
CA GLN A 99 -18.34 5.18 16.85
C GLN A 99 -18.76 6.37 17.71
N LYS A 100 -18.76 6.21 19.03
CA LYS A 100 -19.34 7.19 19.96
C LYS A 100 -18.39 7.52 21.08
N VAL A 101 -18.37 8.78 21.49
CA VAL A 101 -17.69 9.26 22.70
C VAL A 101 -18.69 10.02 23.57
N SER A 102 -18.63 9.82 24.88
CA SER A 102 -19.55 10.44 25.83
C SER A 102 -18.87 10.80 27.15
N ILE A 103 -19.31 11.91 27.75
CA ILE A 103 -18.87 12.37 29.08
C ILE A 103 -19.96 12.04 30.09
N HIS A 104 -19.56 11.51 31.25
CA HIS A 104 -20.43 11.12 32.35
C HIS A 104 -19.96 11.71 33.68
N ALA A 105 -20.90 11.98 34.57
CA ALA A 105 -20.64 12.27 35.98
C ALA A 105 -21.16 11.13 36.87
N ALA A 106 -20.39 10.79 37.90
CA ALA A 106 -20.80 9.85 38.94
C ALA A 106 -21.57 10.60 40.04
N LEU A 107 -22.90 10.49 40.03
CA LEU A 107 -23.78 11.09 41.03
C LEU A 107 -24.12 10.07 42.13
N PRO A 108 -24.61 10.52 43.31
CA PRO A 108 -25.06 9.62 44.38
C PRO A 108 -26.13 8.61 43.91
N GLU A 109 -27.00 9.04 43.00
CA GLU A 109 -28.09 8.24 42.40
C GLU A 109 -27.66 7.35 41.22
N GLY A 110 -26.40 7.42 40.77
CA GLY A 110 -25.87 6.64 39.65
C GLY A 110 -25.17 7.50 38.60
N TRP A 111 -24.99 6.94 37.41
CA TRP A 111 -24.32 7.60 36.29
C TRP A 111 -25.25 8.58 35.55
N LYS A 112 -24.75 9.78 35.25
CA LYS A 112 -25.44 10.76 34.41
C LYS A 112 -24.58 11.10 33.19
N THR A 113 -25.10 10.84 31.99
CA THR A 113 -24.50 11.31 30.75
C THR A 113 -24.67 12.82 30.64
N LEU A 114 -23.57 13.55 30.49
CA LEU A 114 -23.53 15.00 30.34
C LEU A 114 -23.51 15.42 28.86
N GLY A 115 -22.78 14.67 28.03
CA GLY A 115 -22.66 14.93 26.60
C GLY A 115 -22.30 13.65 25.86
N ARG A 116 -22.69 13.59 24.59
CA ARG A 116 -22.39 12.48 23.66
C ARG A 116 -22.20 13.04 22.27
N VAL A 117 -21.27 12.45 21.53
CA VAL A 117 -21.04 12.74 20.12
C VAL A 117 -20.82 11.44 19.36
N ASP A 118 -21.35 11.40 18.14
CA ASP A 118 -21.04 10.37 17.15
C ASP A 118 -19.83 10.87 16.35
N LEU A 119 -18.83 10.02 16.17
CA LEU A 119 -17.61 10.35 15.43
C LEU A 119 -17.90 10.45 13.94
N GLU A 120 -17.19 11.36 13.28
CA GLU A 120 -17.37 11.72 11.88
C GLU A 120 -16.60 10.79 10.93
N CYS A 121 -15.35 10.43 11.26
CA CYS A 121 -14.50 9.59 10.41
C CYS A 121 -14.26 8.17 10.90
N ALA A 122 -14.12 7.93 12.22
CA ALA A 122 -13.63 6.64 12.70
C ALA A 122 -14.64 5.51 12.47
N GLU A 123 -14.23 4.47 11.73
CA GLU A 123 -15.02 3.25 11.56
C GLU A 123 -14.77 2.28 12.71
N TYR A 124 -13.51 2.13 13.12
CA TYR A 124 -13.12 1.32 14.26
C TYR A 124 -12.20 2.08 15.22
N LEU A 125 -12.30 1.71 16.49
CA LEU A 125 -11.44 2.21 17.58
C LEU A 125 -10.86 1.02 18.35
N ASN A 126 -9.83 1.27 19.14
CA ASN A 126 -9.36 0.34 20.18
C ASN A 126 -9.67 0.91 21.58
N GLU A 127 -9.39 0.12 22.61
CA GLU A 127 -9.66 0.49 24.01
C GLU A 127 -8.85 1.71 24.49
N PHE A 128 -7.79 2.09 23.78
CA PHE A 128 -6.90 3.22 24.07
C PHE A 128 -7.05 4.40 23.10
N SER A 129 -8.03 4.34 22.19
CA SER A 129 -8.22 5.34 21.14
C SER A 129 -8.53 6.75 21.62
N VAL A 130 -9.02 6.92 22.86
CA VAL A 130 -9.39 8.22 23.41
C VAL A 130 -8.39 8.64 24.47
N GLU A 131 -7.76 9.80 24.29
CA GLU A 131 -6.80 10.39 25.22
C GLU A 131 -7.21 11.80 25.61
N GLN A 132 -7.05 12.17 26.89
CA GLN A 132 -7.21 13.56 27.30
C GLN A 132 -5.95 14.37 27.01
N VAL A 133 -6.11 15.50 26.32
CA VAL A 133 -5.01 16.41 25.95
C VAL A 133 -5.20 17.80 26.58
N ASN A 134 -4.12 18.60 26.61
CA ASN A 134 -4.13 19.93 27.19
C ASN A 134 -3.89 21.01 26.11
N ILE A 135 -4.97 21.53 25.53
CA ILE A 135 -4.92 22.68 24.60
C ILE A 135 -5.14 23.99 25.37
N ASP A 136 -6.14 24.02 26.24
CA ASP A 136 -6.37 25.13 27.14
C ASP A 136 -6.95 24.63 28.48
N PRO A 137 -6.68 25.34 29.59
CA PRO A 137 -7.05 24.88 30.92
C PRO A 137 -8.51 25.15 31.29
N ALA A 138 -9.33 25.76 30.43
CA ALA A 138 -10.74 26.03 30.73
C ALA A 138 -11.65 24.87 30.30
N ASN A 139 -11.24 24.05 29.33
CA ASN A 139 -12.05 22.98 28.76
C ASN A 139 -11.40 21.61 28.94
N VAL A 140 -12.21 20.54 28.87
CA VAL A 140 -11.69 19.18 28.71
C VAL A 140 -11.56 18.89 27.22
N TRP A 141 -10.34 18.58 26.78
CA TRP A 141 -10.05 18.21 25.39
C TRP A 141 -9.73 16.73 25.29
N LEU A 142 -10.26 16.09 24.26
CA LEU A 142 -10.02 14.68 23.99
C LEU A 142 -9.56 14.51 22.55
N THR A 143 -8.49 13.76 22.35
CA THR A 143 -8.09 13.26 21.04
C THR A 143 -8.66 11.86 20.88
N VAL A 144 -9.21 11.58 19.70
CA VAL A 144 -9.69 10.25 19.33
C VAL A 144 -8.91 9.80 18.10
N THR A 145 -8.16 8.71 18.22
CA THR A 145 -7.43 8.09 17.11
C THR A 145 -8.08 6.78 16.74
N GLY A 146 -8.47 6.64 15.48
CA GLY A 146 -9.17 5.49 14.95
C GLY A 146 -8.70 5.14 13.55
N GLY A 147 -9.31 4.11 12.97
CA GLY A 147 -9.08 3.79 11.56
C GLY A 147 -10.34 3.77 10.72
N VAL A 148 -10.12 3.80 9.42
CA VAL A 148 -11.11 3.76 8.34
C VAL A 148 -10.63 2.70 7.34
N GLY A 149 -11.43 1.68 7.08
CA GLY A 149 -11.00 0.53 6.29
C GLY A 149 -9.73 -0.14 6.85
N ALA A 150 -8.89 -0.69 5.96
CA ALA A 150 -7.70 -1.43 6.39
C ALA A 150 -6.44 -0.57 6.63
N HIS A 151 -6.39 0.62 6.02
CA HIS A 151 -5.14 1.38 5.87
C HIS A 151 -5.28 2.88 6.14
N SER A 152 -6.50 3.38 6.34
CA SER A 152 -6.72 4.80 6.55
C SER A 152 -6.92 5.08 8.04
N GLY A 153 -6.50 6.26 8.45
CA GLY A 153 -6.55 6.74 9.81
C GLY A 153 -7.64 7.80 9.97
N CYS A 154 -8.04 7.99 11.21
CA CYS A 154 -8.92 9.07 11.63
C CYS A 154 -8.38 9.69 12.92
N LEU A 155 -8.36 11.03 12.97
CA LEU A 155 -8.12 11.79 14.20
C LEU A 155 -9.28 12.76 14.40
N GLU A 156 -9.91 12.70 15.55
CA GLU A 156 -10.90 13.69 15.97
C GLU A 156 -10.48 14.39 17.25
N LEU A 157 -10.61 15.71 17.27
CA LEU A 157 -10.38 16.53 18.45
C LEU A 157 -11.72 16.99 19.00
N LEU A 158 -12.05 16.53 20.20
CA LEU A 158 -13.29 16.84 20.89
C LEU A 158 -13.04 17.87 22.01
N ARG A 159 -14.03 18.73 22.25
CA ARG A 159 -14.05 19.66 23.36
C ARG A 159 -15.32 19.52 24.19
N TRP A 160 -15.15 19.39 25.49
CA TRP A 160 -16.18 19.58 26.49
C TRP A 160 -15.98 20.92 27.19
N ASP A 161 -16.92 21.85 26.97
CA ASP A 161 -16.86 23.23 27.49
C ASP A 161 -17.59 23.42 28.84
N GLY A 162 -17.97 22.32 29.49
CA GLY A 162 -18.79 22.33 30.71
C GLY A 162 -20.28 22.18 30.43
N GLU A 163 -20.74 22.38 29.20
CA GLU A 163 -22.15 22.24 28.82
C GLU A 163 -22.36 21.26 27.66
N LYS A 164 -21.46 21.25 26.67
CA LYS A 164 -21.59 20.47 25.44
C LYS A 164 -20.29 19.79 25.05
N LEU A 165 -20.39 18.52 24.65
CA LEU A 165 -19.33 17.79 23.95
C LEU A 165 -19.49 18.02 22.45
N SER A 166 -18.46 18.54 21.78
CA SER A 166 -18.48 18.79 20.34
C SER A 166 -17.20 18.29 19.68
N VAL A 167 -17.32 17.77 18.45
CA VAL A 167 -16.18 17.61 17.53
C VAL A 167 -15.75 19.01 17.09
N ILE A 168 -14.48 19.35 17.31
CA ILE A 168 -13.90 20.63 16.92
C ILE A 168 -13.17 20.50 15.59
N ILE A 169 -12.43 19.42 15.41
CA ILE A 169 -11.75 19.05 14.16
C ILE A 169 -11.91 17.54 13.95
N SER A 170 -12.16 17.15 12.70
CA SER A 170 -12.10 15.76 12.22
C SER A 170 -11.14 15.72 11.04
N GLY A 171 -10.13 14.85 11.13
CA GLY A 171 -9.10 14.65 10.13
C GLY A 171 -9.08 13.20 9.66
N PHE A 172 -9.17 13.00 8.35
CA PHE A 172 -9.01 11.72 7.70
C PHE A 172 -7.66 11.67 7.01
N SER A 173 -6.98 10.52 7.08
CA SER A 173 -5.80 10.26 6.28
C SER A 173 -5.92 8.94 5.55
N SER A 174 -5.45 8.91 4.32
CA SER A 174 -5.29 7.69 3.53
C SER A 174 -4.24 6.71 4.10
N SER A 175 -3.59 7.08 5.21
CA SER A 175 -2.65 6.27 6.00
C SER A 175 -3.11 6.14 7.45
N PRO A 176 -2.61 5.17 8.24
CA PRO A 176 -3.05 4.97 9.63
C PRO A 176 -2.81 6.19 10.56
N ASP A 177 -1.76 6.98 10.30
CA ASP A 177 -1.43 8.16 11.08
C ASP A 177 -2.19 9.38 10.56
N ALA A 178 -3.41 9.62 11.05
CA ALA A 178 -4.23 10.75 10.59
C ALA A 178 -3.86 12.12 11.17
N GLY A 179 -3.05 12.15 12.23
CA GLY A 179 -2.58 13.39 12.81
C GLY A 179 -1.96 13.19 14.18
N SER A 180 -1.50 14.28 14.76
CA SER A 180 -0.88 14.31 16.09
C SER A 180 -1.09 15.67 16.77
N LEU A 181 -0.89 15.71 18.07
CA LEU A 181 -0.80 16.95 18.83
C LEU A 181 0.64 17.14 19.32
N THR A 182 1.23 18.30 19.08
CA THR A 182 2.61 18.62 19.46
C THR A 182 2.74 20.11 19.68
N ASP A 183 3.50 20.51 20.69
CA ASP A 183 3.85 21.93 20.93
C ASP A 183 4.95 22.34 19.95
N LEU A 184 4.58 22.99 18.84
CA LEU A 184 5.50 23.30 17.74
C LEU A 184 6.22 24.64 17.93
N ASN A 185 5.70 25.52 18.79
CA ASN A 185 6.27 26.83 19.08
C ASN A 185 6.92 26.92 20.47
N GLU A 186 6.94 25.81 21.22
CA GLU A 186 7.47 25.68 22.58
C GLU A 186 6.80 26.60 23.61
N ASP A 187 5.51 26.94 23.42
CA ASP A 187 4.75 27.80 24.33
C ASP A 187 4.05 27.05 25.49
N GLY A 188 4.16 25.73 25.49
CA GLY A 188 3.55 24.83 26.47
C GLY A 188 2.11 24.43 26.14
N ARG A 189 1.58 24.82 24.99
CA ARG A 189 0.28 24.37 24.45
C ARG A 189 0.49 23.48 23.25
N LEU A 190 -0.43 22.52 23.09
CA LEU A 190 -0.38 21.62 21.96
C LEU A 190 -1.01 22.27 20.72
N ASP A 191 -0.29 22.19 19.60
CA ASP A 191 -0.78 22.45 18.26
C ASP A 191 -1.26 21.14 17.61
N LEU A 192 -2.19 21.23 16.67
CA LEU A 192 -2.73 20.07 15.97
C LEU A 192 -2.12 19.98 14.57
N LEU A 193 -1.61 18.79 14.24
CA LEU A 193 -1.20 18.40 12.90
C LEU A 193 -2.19 17.38 12.36
N LEU A 194 -2.80 17.65 11.20
CA LEU A 194 -3.57 16.67 10.44
C LEU A 194 -2.74 16.20 9.26
N ASN A 195 -2.52 14.90 9.18
CA ASN A 195 -1.73 14.29 8.13
C ASN A 195 -2.59 14.06 6.89
N ASN A 196 -2.37 14.89 5.88
CA ASN A 196 -3.05 14.82 4.59
C ASN A 196 -2.11 14.33 3.49
N SER A 197 -1.04 13.64 3.87
CA SER A 197 -0.09 13.08 2.92
C SER A 197 -0.80 12.09 2.01
N ASP A 198 -0.41 12.06 0.74
CA ASP A 198 -0.92 11.11 -0.24
C ASP A 198 0.05 9.92 -0.35
N PRO A 199 -0.29 8.75 0.22
CA PRO A 199 0.49 7.53 0.01
C PRO A 199 0.11 6.82 -1.31
N TYR A 200 -0.94 7.24 -2.02
CA TYR A 200 -1.44 6.64 -3.26
C TYR A 200 -0.92 7.33 -4.51
N ILE A 201 0.37 7.67 -4.52
CA ILE A 201 1.01 8.35 -5.66
C ILE A 201 0.91 7.51 -6.94
N PHE A 202 1.18 6.22 -6.82
CA PHE A 202 0.87 5.20 -7.84
C PHE A 202 0.64 3.82 -7.22
N CYS A 203 1.23 3.56 -6.05
CA CYS A 203 1.06 2.33 -5.30
C CYS A 203 1.33 2.62 -3.81
N TYR A 204 0.37 2.32 -2.94
CA TYR A 204 0.48 2.56 -1.49
C TYR A 204 1.62 1.77 -0.84
N ALA A 205 1.78 0.51 -1.22
CA ALA A 205 2.82 -0.37 -0.67
C ALA A 205 4.23 -0.02 -1.18
N CYS A 206 4.33 0.87 -2.17
CA CYS A 206 5.59 1.22 -2.82
C CYS A 206 6.38 2.28 -2.04
N GLY A 207 5.91 2.70 -0.87
CA GLY A 207 6.64 3.61 0.03
C GLY A 207 6.88 5.01 -0.55
N VAL A 208 6.19 5.38 -1.63
CA VAL A 208 6.24 6.73 -2.21
C VAL A 208 5.10 7.55 -1.64
N ARG A 209 5.45 8.68 -1.02
CA ARG A 209 4.49 9.50 -0.30
C ARG A 209 4.74 10.97 -0.60
N GLN A 210 3.71 11.65 -1.08
CA GLN A 210 3.73 13.11 -1.08
C GLN A 210 3.32 13.56 0.31
N TYR A 211 4.30 13.96 1.11
CA TYR A 211 4.05 14.47 2.45
C TYR A 211 3.23 15.77 2.38
N TRP A 212 2.19 15.86 3.20
CA TRP A 212 1.42 17.08 3.41
C TRP A 212 0.74 17.06 4.78
N ALA A 213 0.78 18.19 5.49
CA ALA A 213 0.07 18.33 6.76
C ALA A 213 -0.64 19.68 6.87
N GLN A 214 -1.86 19.66 7.43
CA GLN A 214 -2.50 20.88 7.93
C GLN A 214 -2.08 21.11 9.37
N LEU A 215 -1.63 22.32 9.67
CA LEU A 215 -1.19 22.73 10.99
C LEU A 215 -2.21 23.71 11.57
N TYR A 216 -2.65 23.48 12.80
CA TYR A 216 -3.55 24.37 13.53
C TYR A 216 -2.94 24.74 14.88
N TYR A 217 -2.96 26.02 15.22
CA TYR A 217 -2.56 26.52 16.54
C TYR A 217 -3.73 27.11 17.32
N TRP A 218 -3.63 27.11 18.64
CA TRP A 218 -4.64 27.71 19.50
C TRP A 218 -4.37 29.19 19.77
N ASP A 219 -5.22 30.09 19.27
CA ASP A 219 -5.06 31.54 19.47
C ASP A 219 -5.57 32.06 20.85
N GLY A 220 -6.00 31.15 21.72
CA GLY A 220 -6.68 31.47 22.99
C GLY A 220 -8.21 31.36 22.92
N LYS A 221 -8.80 31.22 21.73
CA LYS A 221 -10.25 31.17 21.52
C LYS A 221 -10.68 30.10 20.51
N SER A 222 -9.92 29.89 19.44
CA SER A 222 -10.18 28.94 18.37
C SER A 222 -8.89 28.35 17.82
N LEU A 223 -9.00 27.18 17.20
CA LEU A 223 -7.92 26.62 16.39
C LEU A 223 -7.87 27.39 15.07
N MET A 224 -6.68 27.88 14.73
CA MET A 224 -6.39 28.68 13.56
C MET A 224 -5.45 27.90 12.65
N GLU A 225 -5.86 27.68 11.40
CA GLU A 225 -5.01 27.01 10.41
C GLU A 225 -3.81 27.90 10.06
N VAL A 226 -2.63 27.31 10.03
CA VAL A 226 -1.40 27.95 9.56
C VAL A 226 -1.22 27.63 8.10
N THR A 227 -1.26 28.68 7.30
CA THR A 227 -0.85 28.65 5.89
C THR A 227 0.18 29.76 5.69
N PRO A 228 1.32 29.49 5.03
CA PRO A 228 2.27 30.54 4.69
C PRO A 228 1.58 31.71 3.97
N THR A 229 1.64 32.90 4.56
CA THR A 229 0.96 34.09 4.02
C THR A 229 1.90 35.28 3.87
N PRO A 230 1.68 36.13 2.83
CA PRO A 230 2.37 37.39 2.70
C PRO A 230 2.10 38.34 3.87
N LEU A 231 3.06 39.21 4.15
CA LEU A 231 2.94 40.24 5.17
C LEU A 231 2.17 41.47 4.68
N ALA A 232 1.50 42.17 5.59
CA ALA A 232 0.78 43.41 5.29
C ALA A 232 1.73 44.52 4.79
N GLU A 233 1.23 45.37 3.87
CA GLU A 233 2.03 46.40 3.18
C GLU A 233 2.64 47.49 4.10
N ASP A 234 2.17 47.60 5.35
CA ASP A 234 2.63 48.58 6.33
C ASP A 234 3.88 48.13 7.12
N LEU A 235 4.29 46.86 6.98
CA LEU A 235 5.52 46.31 7.57
C LEU A 235 6.77 46.69 6.75
N PRO A 236 8.01 46.58 7.28
CA PRO A 236 9.22 46.96 6.53
C PRO A 236 9.35 46.23 5.18
N PRO A 237 9.66 46.92 4.05
CA PRO A 237 9.71 46.28 2.73
C PRO A 237 10.68 45.10 2.61
N GLU A 238 11.82 45.16 3.32
CA GLU A 238 12.82 44.11 3.35
C GLU A 238 12.31 42.85 4.06
N LEU A 239 11.64 43.01 5.21
CA LEU A 239 10.98 41.92 5.93
C LEU A 239 9.93 41.22 5.04
N ARG A 240 9.09 42.02 4.35
CA ARG A 240 8.09 41.49 3.42
C ARG A 240 8.73 40.73 2.26
N ALA A 241 9.79 41.27 1.67
CA ALA A 241 10.45 40.62 0.54
C ALA A 241 10.92 39.19 0.90
N PHE A 242 11.52 39.00 2.07
CA PHE A 242 11.95 37.69 2.54
C PHE A 242 10.78 36.77 2.88
N ASN A 243 9.82 37.24 3.69
CA ASN A 243 8.66 36.43 4.08
C ASN A 243 7.80 36.02 2.87
N ASP A 244 7.47 36.99 2.01
CA ASP A 244 6.56 36.76 0.88
C ASP A 244 7.20 35.82 -0.13
N ARG A 245 8.52 35.92 -0.34
CA ARG A 245 9.27 34.98 -1.17
C ARG A 245 9.33 33.59 -0.54
N ALA A 246 9.49 33.49 0.78
CA ALA A 246 9.43 32.21 1.48
C ALA A 246 8.06 31.52 1.29
N ALA A 247 6.96 32.28 1.44
CA ALA A 247 5.62 31.77 1.22
C ALA A 247 5.38 31.32 -0.24
N GLU A 248 5.87 32.08 -1.22
CA GLU A 248 5.78 31.72 -2.65
C GLU A 248 6.55 30.43 -2.98
N LEU A 249 7.78 30.29 -2.45
CA LEU A 249 8.60 29.08 -2.63
C LEU A 249 7.96 27.86 -1.94
N ALA A 250 7.46 28.02 -0.72
CA ALA A 250 6.78 26.98 0.03
C ALA A 250 5.51 26.48 -0.70
N ALA A 251 4.75 27.38 -1.34
CA ALA A 251 3.58 27.02 -2.14
C ALA A 251 3.93 26.20 -3.41
N ALA A 252 5.18 26.24 -3.85
CA ALA A 252 5.72 25.43 -4.94
C ALA A 252 6.50 24.20 -4.45
N SER A 253 6.36 23.83 -3.18
CA SER A 253 7.11 22.75 -2.52
C SER A 253 8.64 22.92 -2.53
N LEU A 254 9.15 24.14 -2.72
CA LEU A 254 10.59 24.45 -2.67
C LEU A 254 11.01 24.78 -1.22
N PHE A 255 10.79 23.83 -0.30
CA PHE A 255 10.87 24.10 1.14
C PHE A 255 12.28 24.43 1.64
N ALA A 256 13.32 23.85 1.05
CA ALA A 256 14.72 24.19 1.39
C ALA A 256 15.02 25.68 1.10
N ASP A 257 14.59 26.17 -0.05
CA ASP A 257 14.78 27.57 -0.43
C ASP A 257 13.86 28.51 0.35
N ALA A 258 12.64 28.06 0.62
CA ALA A 258 11.72 28.79 1.48
C ALA A 258 12.30 28.96 2.89
N LEU A 259 13.00 27.94 3.41
CA LEU A 259 13.68 28.00 4.70
C LEU A 259 14.78 29.07 4.72
N GLU A 260 15.62 29.14 3.68
CA GLU A 260 16.65 30.19 3.60
C GLU A 260 16.03 31.59 3.64
N GLN A 261 14.91 31.80 2.95
CA GLN A 261 14.23 33.10 2.93
C GLN A 261 13.55 33.42 4.27
N ILE A 262 12.90 32.44 4.92
CA ILE A 262 12.18 32.71 6.17
C ILE A 262 13.13 32.95 7.35
N GLU A 263 14.33 32.36 7.35
CA GLU A 263 15.35 32.62 8.37
C GLU A 263 15.85 34.08 8.33
N GLU A 264 15.97 34.67 7.14
CA GLU A 264 16.28 36.10 6.99
C GLU A 264 15.13 36.98 7.51
N ALA A 265 13.88 36.59 7.28
CA ALA A 265 12.72 37.29 7.82
C ALA A 265 12.66 37.23 9.36
N GLU A 266 12.93 36.05 9.95
CA GLU A 266 13.01 35.86 11.41
C GLU A 266 14.15 36.67 12.02
N ALA A 267 15.29 36.79 11.35
CA ALA A 267 16.41 37.61 11.83
C ALA A 267 16.05 39.11 11.93
N ILE A 268 15.16 39.59 11.05
CA ILE A 268 14.67 40.97 11.04
C ILE A 268 13.59 41.20 12.11
N ALA A 269 12.64 40.26 12.25
CA ALA A 269 11.47 40.42 13.12
C ALA A 269 11.09 39.11 13.85
N PRO A 270 11.90 38.64 14.81
CA PRO A 270 11.70 37.34 15.47
C PRO A 270 10.41 37.27 16.30
N GLU A 271 9.89 38.42 16.73
CA GLU A 271 8.65 38.53 17.52
C GLU A 271 7.38 38.65 16.65
N ASN A 272 7.51 38.65 15.31
CA ASN A 272 6.35 38.74 14.43
C ASN A 272 5.68 37.37 14.30
N ALA A 273 4.45 37.25 14.80
CA ALA A 273 3.71 35.98 14.82
C ALA A 273 3.51 35.35 13.44
N ILE A 274 3.29 36.15 12.37
CA ILE A 274 3.11 35.60 11.01
C ILE A 274 4.43 35.00 10.52
N VAL A 275 5.54 35.71 10.74
CA VAL A 275 6.88 35.23 10.35
C VAL A 275 7.22 33.94 11.10
N ALA A 276 6.99 33.91 12.43
CA ALA A 276 7.24 32.73 13.25
C ALA A 276 6.41 31.51 12.80
N TRP A 277 5.11 31.68 12.55
CA TRP A 277 4.27 30.57 12.09
C TRP A 277 4.58 30.12 10.67
N ASN A 278 4.92 31.04 9.76
CA ASN A 278 5.42 30.68 8.43
C ASN A 278 6.71 29.85 8.54
N ALA A 279 7.63 30.23 9.44
CA ALA A 279 8.88 29.51 9.66
C ALA A 279 8.66 28.10 10.24
N ILE A 280 7.79 27.97 11.25
CA ILE A 280 7.41 26.68 11.84
C ILE A 280 6.83 25.76 10.76
N TRP A 281 5.89 26.27 9.96
CA TRP A 281 5.23 25.49 8.91
C TRP A 281 6.23 25.00 7.85
N ILE A 282 7.13 25.88 7.38
CA ILE A 282 8.16 25.55 6.38
C ILE A 282 9.15 24.51 6.92
N ARG A 283 9.65 24.70 8.15
CA ARG A 283 10.59 23.75 8.79
C ARG A 283 9.97 22.38 8.96
N HIS A 284 8.70 22.34 9.39
CA HIS A 284 7.98 21.09 9.59
C HIS A 284 7.85 20.31 8.28
N HIS A 285 7.36 20.95 7.22
CA HIS A 285 7.19 20.31 5.92
C HIS A 285 8.52 19.86 5.31
N LEU A 286 9.58 20.66 5.41
CA LEU A 286 10.91 20.27 4.95
C LEU A 286 11.43 19.03 5.68
N THR A 287 11.34 19.04 7.01
CA THR A 287 11.86 17.94 7.85
C THR A 287 11.11 16.65 7.57
N ALA A 288 9.78 16.70 7.62
CA ALA A 288 8.94 15.52 7.39
C ALA A 288 9.05 14.98 5.95
N SER A 289 9.12 15.86 4.93
CA SER A 289 9.31 15.41 3.55
C SER A 289 10.65 14.73 3.34
N ARG A 290 11.71 15.20 4.03
CA ARG A 290 13.04 14.56 4.00
C ARG A 290 13.07 13.23 4.74
N GLU A 291 12.37 13.12 5.87
CA GLU A 291 12.21 11.86 6.58
C GLU A 291 11.51 10.82 5.70
N GLU A 292 10.40 11.20 5.06
CA GLU A 292 9.69 10.35 4.09
C GLU A 292 10.58 9.96 2.91
N ALA A 293 11.38 10.88 2.36
CA ALA A 293 12.33 10.55 1.31
C ALA A 293 13.42 9.56 1.76
N SER A 294 13.92 9.71 2.99
CA SER A 294 14.96 8.83 3.54
C SER A 294 14.47 7.41 3.86
N ALA A 295 13.18 7.26 4.17
CA ALA A 295 12.56 5.97 4.48
C ALA A 295 11.97 5.28 3.24
N SER A 296 11.83 6.00 2.12
CA SER A 296 11.21 5.50 0.91
C SER A 296 12.03 4.42 0.20
N THR A 297 11.36 3.40 -0.33
CA THR A 297 11.95 2.42 -1.25
C THR A 297 12.12 2.96 -2.67
N TYR A 298 11.54 4.14 -2.98
CA TYR A 298 11.71 4.85 -4.24
C TYR A 298 11.91 6.36 -4.01
N PRO A 299 13.11 6.76 -3.53
CA PRO A 299 13.36 8.12 -3.00
C PRO A 299 13.29 9.23 -4.05
N LEU A 300 13.40 8.92 -5.34
CA LEU A 300 13.42 9.91 -6.43
C LEU A 300 12.21 10.85 -6.38
N LEU A 301 11.00 10.32 -6.26
CA LEU A 301 9.78 11.15 -6.22
C LEU A 301 9.60 11.84 -4.87
N ASN A 302 9.94 11.18 -3.76
CA ASN A 302 9.88 11.82 -2.44
C ASN A 302 10.84 13.03 -2.36
N HIS A 303 12.03 12.95 -2.94
CA HIS A 303 12.94 14.10 -3.04
C HIS A 303 12.36 15.23 -3.90
N VAL A 304 11.66 14.89 -5.00
CA VAL A 304 10.94 15.89 -5.82
C VAL A 304 9.82 16.56 -5.01
N PHE A 305 9.04 15.79 -4.25
CA PHE A 305 7.98 16.33 -3.38
C PHE A 305 8.52 17.19 -2.24
N ALA A 306 9.73 16.89 -1.75
CA ALA A 306 10.45 17.71 -0.77
C ALA A 306 11.08 18.98 -1.39
N GLY A 307 11.12 19.10 -2.72
CA GLY A 307 11.81 20.17 -3.43
C GLY A 307 13.34 20.01 -3.48
N ASP A 308 13.88 18.86 -3.06
CA ASP A 308 15.31 18.53 -3.06
C ASP A 308 15.73 17.98 -4.43
N TRP A 309 15.61 18.80 -5.48
CA TRP A 309 15.80 18.41 -6.88
C TRP A 309 17.19 17.83 -7.19
N GLU A 310 18.23 18.31 -6.51
CA GLU A 310 19.62 17.89 -6.69
C GLU A 310 19.85 16.49 -6.10
N GLU A 311 19.18 16.15 -4.99
CA GLU A 311 19.18 14.79 -4.44
C GLU A 311 18.32 13.87 -5.32
N ALA A 312 17.15 14.32 -5.78
CA ALA A 312 16.33 13.58 -6.74
C ALA A 312 17.10 13.24 -8.03
N PHE A 313 17.89 14.19 -8.55
CA PHE A 313 18.73 13.97 -9.73
C PHE A 313 19.86 12.99 -9.43
N THR A 314 20.38 13.00 -8.20
CA THR A 314 21.37 12.01 -7.77
C THR A 314 20.75 10.61 -7.73
N SER A 315 19.54 10.44 -7.18
CA SER A 315 18.80 9.17 -7.23
C SER A 315 18.53 8.71 -8.66
N LEU A 316 18.13 9.62 -9.56
CA LEU A 316 17.96 9.31 -10.98
C LEU A 316 19.27 8.81 -11.60
N TRP A 317 20.38 9.50 -11.32
CA TRP A 317 21.68 9.21 -11.90
C TRP A 317 22.21 7.83 -11.50
N GLU A 318 21.88 7.34 -10.31
CA GLU A 318 22.26 6.02 -9.82
C GLU A 318 21.70 4.86 -10.65
N VAL A 319 20.57 5.06 -11.35
CA VAL A 319 20.00 4.10 -12.31
C VAL A 319 20.94 3.85 -13.50
N GLY A 320 21.75 4.85 -13.86
CA GLY A 320 22.72 4.82 -14.93
C GLY A 320 22.18 5.35 -16.27
N PRO A 321 22.93 6.21 -16.97
CA PRO A 321 22.43 6.97 -18.12
C PRO A 321 22.01 6.11 -19.32
N LEU A 322 22.57 4.89 -19.48
CA LEU A 322 22.17 3.98 -20.56
C LEU A 322 20.80 3.35 -20.30
N THR A 323 20.49 3.04 -19.04
CA THR A 323 19.17 2.55 -18.64
C THR A 323 18.13 3.65 -18.84
N LEU A 324 18.43 4.88 -18.40
CA LEU A 324 17.53 6.03 -18.46
C LEU A 324 17.04 6.41 -19.87
N VAL A 325 17.77 6.02 -20.92
CA VAL A 325 17.44 6.27 -22.33
C VAL A 325 16.95 5.04 -23.08
N SER A 326 16.81 3.91 -22.39
CA SER A 326 16.33 2.66 -22.99
C SER A 326 14.81 2.63 -23.09
N ASP A 327 14.27 1.59 -23.74
CA ASP A 327 12.84 1.33 -23.81
C ASP A 327 12.25 0.92 -22.44
N GLU A 328 13.09 0.57 -21.46
CA GLU A 328 12.73 0.27 -20.07
C GLU A 328 13.50 1.21 -19.11
N PRO A 329 13.15 2.50 -19.08
CA PRO A 329 13.92 3.52 -18.37
C PRO A 329 13.80 3.47 -16.85
N ILE A 330 12.80 2.74 -16.33
CA ILE A 330 12.66 2.39 -14.92
C ILE A 330 13.09 0.94 -14.73
N PRO A 331 13.99 0.62 -13.77
CA PRO A 331 14.42 -0.76 -13.53
C PRO A 331 13.24 -1.68 -13.18
N PRO A 332 13.17 -2.92 -13.70
CA PRO A 332 12.03 -3.83 -13.49
C PRO A 332 11.85 -4.30 -12.04
N ASN A 333 12.86 -4.11 -11.19
CA ASN A 333 12.82 -4.40 -9.75
C ASN A 333 12.59 -3.15 -8.89
N SER A 334 12.34 -2.00 -9.51
CA SER A 334 11.94 -0.78 -8.83
C SER A 334 10.47 -0.87 -8.41
N ALA A 335 10.11 -0.24 -7.29
CA ALA A 335 8.71 -0.08 -6.88
C ALA A 335 7.88 0.70 -7.92
N ALA A 336 8.53 1.46 -8.81
CA ALA A 336 7.90 2.22 -9.89
C ALA A 336 7.81 1.47 -11.23
N SER A 337 8.27 0.22 -11.32
CA SER A 337 8.16 -0.58 -12.55
C SER A 337 6.69 -0.77 -12.93
N GLY A 338 6.32 -0.48 -14.19
CA GLY A 338 4.93 -0.52 -14.66
C GLY A 338 4.13 0.74 -14.34
N PHE A 339 4.75 1.77 -13.75
CA PHE A 339 4.15 3.07 -13.45
C PHE A 339 4.86 4.24 -14.15
N GLU A 340 5.59 3.97 -15.24
CA GLU A 340 6.46 4.91 -15.96
C GLU A 340 5.72 6.20 -16.31
N HIS A 341 4.53 6.09 -16.90
CA HIS A 341 3.72 7.24 -17.28
C HIS A 341 3.35 8.10 -16.07
N ARG A 342 2.92 7.48 -14.96
CA ARG A 342 2.51 8.19 -13.74
C ARG A 342 3.69 8.91 -13.08
N VAL A 343 4.85 8.27 -13.03
CA VAL A 343 6.11 8.91 -12.61
C VAL A 343 6.43 10.10 -13.53
N GLY A 344 6.29 9.91 -14.84
CA GLY A 344 6.53 10.94 -15.84
C GLY A 344 5.67 12.20 -15.64
N VAL A 345 4.36 12.01 -15.43
CA VAL A 345 3.40 13.11 -15.18
C VAL A 345 3.77 13.89 -13.92
N LEU A 346 4.07 13.20 -12.82
CA LEU A 346 4.42 13.84 -11.55
C LEU A 346 5.71 14.66 -11.68
N LEU A 347 6.74 14.10 -12.31
CA LEU A 347 8.00 14.80 -12.54
C LEU A 347 7.81 16.05 -13.40
N ALA A 348 7.06 15.95 -14.51
CA ALA A 348 6.80 17.09 -15.37
C ALA A 348 6.02 18.19 -14.65
N GLN A 349 4.96 17.84 -13.92
CA GLN A 349 4.12 18.80 -13.19
C GLN A 349 4.88 19.55 -12.10
N TYR A 350 5.64 18.83 -11.27
CA TYR A 350 6.44 19.45 -10.21
C TYR A 350 7.59 20.28 -10.79
N ALA A 351 8.22 19.81 -11.88
CA ALA A 351 9.29 20.55 -12.53
C ALA A 351 8.78 21.86 -13.12
N ASP A 352 7.60 21.86 -13.77
CA ASP A 352 7.03 23.08 -14.33
C ASP A 352 6.70 24.12 -13.26
N THR A 353 6.19 23.66 -12.11
CA THR A 353 5.90 24.51 -10.94
C THR A 353 7.18 25.12 -10.38
N ALA A 354 8.24 24.32 -10.21
CA ALA A 354 9.54 24.79 -9.71
C ALA A 354 10.23 25.75 -10.70
N LEU A 355 10.22 25.43 -12.00
CA LEU A 355 10.84 26.27 -13.04
C LEU A 355 10.15 27.62 -13.22
N ALA A 356 8.87 27.75 -12.87
CA ALA A 356 8.18 29.04 -12.85
C ALA A 356 8.80 30.02 -11.84
N LEU A 357 9.40 29.52 -10.76
CA LEU A 357 10.03 30.33 -9.71
C LEU A 357 11.56 30.34 -9.77
N GLN A 358 12.17 29.29 -10.34
CA GLN A 358 13.63 29.06 -10.38
C GLN A 358 14.07 28.49 -11.74
N PRO A 359 13.97 29.25 -12.85
CA PRO A 359 14.26 28.78 -14.20
C PRO A 359 15.74 28.41 -14.44
N GLU A 360 16.63 28.73 -13.51
CA GLU A 360 18.07 28.47 -13.55
C GLU A 360 18.51 27.12 -12.94
N ARG A 361 17.59 26.30 -12.40
CA ARG A 361 17.95 25.02 -11.77
C ARG A 361 18.10 23.88 -12.77
N ALA A 362 19.35 23.43 -12.96
CA ALA A 362 19.68 22.35 -13.88
C ALA A 362 18.99 21.02 -13.54
N ALA A 363 18.93 20.64 -12.25
CA ALA A 363 18.31 19.39 -11.81
C ALA A 363 16.81 19.33 -12.16
N VAL A 364 16.09 20.44 -11.97
CA VAL A 364 14.67 20.57 -12.31
C VAL A 364 14.45 20.38 -13.81
N HIS A 365 15.26 21.03 -14.66
CA HIS A 365 15.21 20.85 -16.12
C HIS A 365 15.47 19.39 -16.53
N ALA A 366 16.46 18.74 -15.93
CA ALA A 366 16.81 17.36 -16.27
C ALA A 366 15.71 16.37 -15.88
N LEU A 367 15.19 16.45 -14.65
CA LEU A 367 14.12 15.57 -14.16
C LEU A 367 12.80 15.84 -14.88
N GLY A 368 12.44 17.10 -15.15
CA GLY A 368 11.25 17.45 -15.91
C GLY A 368 11.31 17.01 -17.38
N ALA A 369 12.51 16.99 -17.98
CA ALA A 369 12.72 16.44 -19.32
C ALA A 369 12.65 14.92 -19.33
N TRP A 370 13.24 14.25 -18.34
CA TRP A 370 13.14 12.79 -18.21
C TRP A 370 11.70 12.34 -17.95
N GLY A 371 10.96 13.06 -17.10
CA GLY A 371 9.53 12.79 -16.88
C GLY A 371 8.70 12.88 -18.17
N ARG A 372 9.00 13.86 -19.03
CA ARG A 372 8.38 13.96 -20.36
C ARG A 372 8.78 12.82 -21.30
N PHE A 373 10.02 12.35 -21.22
CA PHE A 373 10.45 11.17 -21.98
C PHE A 373 9.67 9.92 -21.57
N LEU A 374 9.39 9.73 -20.28
CA LEU A 374 8.57 8.61 -19.79
C LEU A 374 7.12 8.65 -20.33
N ILE A 375 6.60 9.84 -20.61
CA ILE A 375 5.26 10.03 -21.19
C ILE A 375 5.31 9.85 -22.70
N ASN A 376 6.22 10.57 -23.35
CA ASN A 376 6.37 10.61 -24.81
C ASN A 376 7.86 10.82 -25.16
N PRO A 377 8.56 9.76 -25.60
CA PRO A 377 9.97 9.84 -25.97
C PRO A 377 10.29 10.87 -27.07
N ASP A 378 9.32 11.18 -27.92
CA ASP A 378 9.47 12.09 -29.06
C ASP A 378 9.13 13.55 -28.71
N ASP A 379 8.78 13.86 -27.45
CA ASP A 379 8.47 15.24 -27.05
C ASP A 379 9.71 16.14 -27.24
N PRO A 380 9.64 17.20 -28.08
CA PRO A 380 10.76 18.10 -28.31
C PRO A 380 11.27 18.78 -27.03
N ALA A 381 10.42 18.90 -26.00
CA ALA A 381 10.78 19.45 -24.71
C ALA A 381 11.82 18.59 -23.97
N VAL A 382 11.89 17.28 -24.23
CA VAL A 382 12.91 16.37 -23.66
C VAL A 382 14.30 16.87 -24.02
N ARG A 383 14.59 17.03 -25.31
CA ARG A 383 15.91 17.46 -25.78
C ARG A 383 16.24 18.87 -25.30
N SER A 384 15.30 19.81 -25.42
CA SER A 384 15.56 21.20 -24.99
C SER A 384 15.79 21.32 -23.49
N GLY A 385 15.08 20.54 -22.67
CA GLY A 385 15.24 20.55 -21.22
C GLY A 385 16.58 19.95 -20.79
N LEU A 386 16.98 18.81 -21.35
CA LEU A 386 18.29 18.20 -21.06
C LEU A 386 19.46 19.09 -21.49
N GLN A 387 19.36 19.71 -22.68
CA GLN A 387 20.37 20.65 -23.14
C GLN A 387 20.45 21.88 -22.22
N ARG A 388 19.30 22.40 -21.77
CA ARG A 388 19.25 23.51 -20.84
C ARG A 388 19.88 23.16 -19.50
N ALA A 389 19.64 21.96 -18.98
CA ALA A 389 20.27 21.48 -17.75
C ALA A 389 21.80 21.44 -17.89
N ALA A 390 22.32 20.93 -19.02
CA ALA A 390 23.75 20.87 -19.29
C ALA A 390 24.39 22.27 -19.42
N GLU A 391 23.68 23.26 -19.99
CA GLU A 391 24.13 24.65 -20.06
C GLU A 391 24.21 25.33 -18.70
N LEU A 392 23.28 25.01 -17.79
CA LEU A 392 23.18 25.64 -16.47
C LEU A 392 24.21 25.07 -15.47
N ALA A 393 24.56 23.79 -15.58
CA ALA A 393 25.46 23.10 -14.65
C ALA A 393 26.78 22.66 -15.32
N THR A 394 27.52 23.57 -15.95
CA THR A 394 28.76 23.25 -16.70
C THR A 394 29.89 22.63 -15.86
N ALA A 395 29.80 22.72 -14.52
CA ALA A 395 30.77 22.11 -13.61
C ALA A 395 30.44 20.64 -13.27
N ASP A 396 29.21 20.18 -13.53
CA ASP A 396 28.77 18.82 -13.28
C ASP A 396 28.54 18.09 -14.60
N GLU A 397 29.53 17.26 -14.98
CA GLU A 397 29.51 16.52 -16.24
C GLU A 397 28.34 15.51 -16.36
N ARG A 398 27.61 15.21 -15.28
CA ARG A 398 26.46 14.29 -15.32
C ARG A 398 25.37 14.80 -16.25
N PHE A 399 25.07 16.10 -16.22
CA PHE A 399 24.05 16.71 -17.07
C PHE A 399 24.41 16.65 -18.56
N GLU A 400 25.66 16.96 -18.90
CA GLU A 400 26.14 16.86 -20.28
C GLU A 400 26.13 15.41 -20.78
N LYS A 401 26.53 14.45 -19.94
CA LYS A 401 26.50 13.02 -20.28
C LYS A 401 25.08 12.51 -20.51
N LEU A 402 24.12 12.93 -19.68
CA LEU A 402 22.71 12.57 -19.85
C LEU A 402 22.18 13.13 -21.18
N ALA A 403 22.39 14.42 -21.44
CA ALA A 403 21.96 15.06 -22.68
C ALA A 403 22.52 14.34 -23.92
N ARG A 404 23.81 13.98 -23.92
CA ARG A 404 24.44 13.22 -25.01
C ARG A 404 23.88 11.81 -25.17
N ALA A 405 23.58 11.10 -24.08
CA ALA A 405 22.98 9.77 -24.15
C ALA A 405 21.64 9.78 -24.89
N PHE A 406 20.82 10.82 -24.65
CA PHE A 406 19.56 11.04 -25.36
C PHE A 406 19.75 11.45 -26.84
N GLU A 407 20.82 12.17 -27.17
CA GLU A 407 21.17 12.48 -28.56
C GLU A 407 21.63 11.24 -29.33
N ASP A 408 22.43 10.38 -28.70
CA ASP A 408 23.00 9.18 -29.30
C ASP A 408 21.97 8.02 -29.42
N GLY A 409 21.05 7.90 -28.46
CA GLY A 409 19.99 6.88 -28.43
C GLY A 409 18.86 7.09 -29.45
N ALA A 410 18.63 8.32 -29.92
CA ALA A 410 17.55 8.68 -30.84
C ALA A 410 17.76 8.21 -32.31
N SER A 411 18.63 7.23 -32.55
CA SER A 411 19.00 6.76 -33.88
C SER A 411 18.36 5.41 -34.21
N GLY A 412 17.03 5.33 -34.34
CA GLY A 412 16.44 4.12 -34.93
C GLY A 412 14.94 3.91 -34.83
N VAL A 413 14.11 4.71 -35.50
CA VAL A 413 12.81 4.22 -36.00
C VAL A 413 12.57 4.68 -37.44
N SER A 414 12.34 3.70 -38.31
CA SER A 414 12.10 3.81 -39.73
C SER A 414 10.70 4.35 -40.02
N LEU A 415 10.62 5.43 -40.82
CA LEU A 415 9.35 5.91 -41.37
C LEU A 415 8.77 4.90 -42.36
N ALA A 416 7.59 4.36 -42.03
CA ALA A 416 6.78 3.50 -42.90
C ALA A 416 6.10 4.31 -44.02
N PRO A 417 5.75 3.69 -45.16
CA PRO A 417 5.37 4.39 -46.38
C PRO A 417 3.96 4.98 -46.29
N THR A 418 3.79 6.09 -46.99
CA THR A 418 2.56 6.87 -47.09
C THR A 418 1.43 6.03 -47.70
N ALA A 419 0.45 5.67 -46.87
CA ALA A 419 -0.83 5.13 -47.32
C ALA A 419 -1.84 6.26 -47.56
N THR A 420 -2.82 5.97 -48.41
CA THR A 420 -4.00 6.76 -48.78
C THR A 420 -4.65 7.44 -47.56
N PRO A 421 -5.20 8.67 -47.66
CA PRO A 421 -5.55 9.45 -46.47
C PRO A 421 -6.77 8.83 -45.79
N LEU A 422 -6.52 8.14 -44.68
CA LEU A 422 -7.54 7.77 -43.71
C LEU A 422 -8.08 9.04 -43.02
N PRO A 423 -9.30 9.02 -42.47
CA PRO A 423 -9.78 10.09 -41.59
C PRO A 423 -8.81 10.30 -40.43
N ASP A 424 -8.66 11.54 -39.99
CA ASP A 424 -7.82 11.89 -38.86
C ASP A 424 -8.36 11.25 -37.56
N THR A 425 -7.52 10.47 -36.87
CA THR A 425 -7.86 9.83 -35.59
C THR A 425 -8.12 10.84 -34.49
N GLN A 426 -7.54 12.05 -34.58
CA GLN A 426 -7.75 13.13 -33.64
C GLN A 426 -9.21 13.62 -33.64
N VAL A 427 -9.90 13.51 -34.78
CA VAL A 427 -11.33 13.83 -34.88
C VAL A 427 -12.17 12.84 -34.07
N LEU A 428 -11.85 11.54 -34.15
CA LEU A 428 -12.53 10.50 -33.39
C LEU A 428 -12.28 10.66 -31.88
N GLN A 429 -11.01 10.87 -31.49
CA GLN A 429 -10.62 11.11 -30.10
C GLN A 429 -11.37 12.31 -29.51
N SER A 430 -11.40 13.44 -30.22
CA SER A 430 -12.06 14.66 -29.76
C SER A 430 -13.57 14.49 -29.62
N GLN A 431 -14.21 13.77 -30.56
CA GLN A 431 -15.63 13.45 -30.48
C GLN A 431 -15.95 12.61 -29.24
N LEU A 432 -15.24 11.49 -29.07
CA LEU A 432 -15.50 10.55 -27.97
C LEU A 432 -15.10 11.13 -26.61
N ALA A 433 -14.05 11.95 -26.52
CA ALA A 433 -13.71 12.67 -25.29
C ALA A 433 -14.79 13.68 -24.89
N GLY A 434 -15.48 14.29 -25.86
CA GLY A 434 -16.65 15.12 -25.62
C GLY A 434 -17.85 14.33 -25.09
N GLU A 435 -18.09 13.12 -25.62
CA GLU A 435 -19.13 12.20 -25.14
C GLU A 435 -18.85 11.67 -23.73
N TYR A 436 -17.59 11.30 -23.46
CA TYR A 436 -17.14 10.82 -22.15
C TYR A 436 -17.06 11.92 -21.09
N GLY A 437 -17.02 13.20 -21.51
CA GLY A 437 -16.91 14.34 -20.60
C GLY A 437 -15.48 14.61 -20.11
N SER A 438 -14.46 14.14 -20.83
CA SER A 438 -13.04 14.32 -20.51
C SER A 438 -12.34 15.44 -21.29
N ALA A 439 -13.04 16.12 -22.20
CA ALA A 439 -12.44 17.11 -23.11
C ALA A 439 -11.67 18.28 -22.45
N GLN A 440 -11.78 18.49 -21.13
CA GLN A 440 -11.08 19.53 -20.38
C GLN A 440 -10.07 19.00 -19.34
N ASP A 441 -9.94 17.68 -19.21
CA ASP A 441 -9.11 17.04 -18.19
C ASP A 441 -8.03 16.22 -18.88
N SER A 442 -6.78 16.68 -18.87
CA SER A 442 -5.68 15.97 -19.55
C SER A 442 -5.31 14.64 -18.89
N SER A 443 -5.79 14.37 -17.68
CA SER A 443 -5.56 13.08 -16.99
C SER A 443 -6.58 12.01 -17.39
N ARG A 444 -7.53 12.35 -18.27
CA ARG A 444 -8.62 11.49 -18.73
C ARG A 444 -8.85 11.70 -20.22
N GLY A 445 -9.26 10.69 -20.95
CA GLY A 445 -9.36 10.88 -22.39
C GLY A 445 -9.91 9.69 -23.13
N VAL A 446 -9.70 9.73 -24.44
CA VAL A 446 -9.97 8.62 -25.35
C VAL A 446 -8.73 8.38 -26.18
N ALA A 447 -8.19 7.17 -26.09
CA ALA A 447 -7.11 6.70 -26.94
C ALA A 447 -7.70 5.95 -28.14
N VAL A 448 -7.00 5.99 -29.28
CA VAL A 448 -7.41 5.32 -30.52
C VAL A 448 -6.23 4.54 -31.08
N GLN A 449 -6.41 3.24 -31.28
CA GLN A 449 -5.41 2.32 -31.79
C GLN A 449 -5.88 1.68 -33.09
N GLN A 450 -5.03 1.66 -34.12
CA GLN A 450 -5.30 0.89 -35.33
C GLN A 450 -5.15 -0.62 -35.07
N LEU A 451 -6.11 -1.40 -35.53
CA LEU A 451 -6.15 -2.85 -35.36
C LEU A 451 -5.58 -3.57 -36.59
N GLN A 452 -4.83 -4.63 -36.35
CA GLN A 452 -4.36 -5.53 -37.39
C GLN A 452 -5.47 -6.52 -37.75
N THR A 453 -5.91 -6.53 -39.02
CA THR A 453 -6.95 -7.44 -39.52
C THR A 453 -6.56 -8.04 -40.88
N GLU A 454 -7.03 -9.25 -41.15
CA GLU A 454 -6.91 -9.88 -42.47
C GLU A 454 -7.98 -9.32 -43.42
N GLY A 455 -7.82 -8.07 -43.89
CA GLY A 455 -8.77 -7.43 -44.79
C GLY A 455 -8.30 -6.09 -45.36
N GLU A 456 -9.03 -5.57 -46.35
CA GLU A 456 -8.75 -4.24 -46.94
C GLU A 456 -9.28 -3.07 -46.09
N ALA A 457 -10.23 -3.32 -45.18
CA ALA A 457 -10.81 -2.31 -44.30
C ALA A 457 -9.92 -2.05 -43.07
N ALA A 458 -9.61 -0.78 -42.80
CA ALA A 458 -8.85 -0.37 -41.61
C ALA A 458 -9.80 -0.22 -40.41
N PHE A 459 -9.66 -1.11 -39.43
CA PHE A 459 -10.38 -1.05 -38.16
C PHE A 459 -9.54 -0.38 -37.07
N PHE A 460 -10.22 0.24 -36.12
CA PHE A 460 -9.62 0.96 -35.01
C PHE A 460 -10.38 0.64 -33.72
N ALA A 461 -9.65 0.45 -32.61
CA ALA A 461 -10.23 0.43 -31.28
C ALA A 461 -10.13 1.84 -30.68
N ALA A 462 -11.21 2.33 -30.09
CA ALA A 462 -11.21 3.55 -29.29
C ALA A 462 -11.65 3.22 -27.86
N TYR A 463 -10.90 3.68 -26.86
CA TYR A 463 -11.17 3.36 -25.46
C TYR A 463 -10.94 4.56 -24.54
N THR A 464 -11.72 4.64 -23.48
CA THR A 464 -11.59 5.72 -22.49
C THR A 464 -10.46 5.42 -21.51
N PHE A 465 -9.69 6.42 -21.11
CA PHE A 465 -8.63 6.30 -20.09
C PHE A 465 -8.74 7.38 -19.00
N GLY A 466 -7.95 7.21 -17.95
CA GLY A 466 -7.95 7.98 -16.71
C GLY A 466 -8.87 7.37 -15.65
N LEU A 467 -9.20 8.15 -14.63
CA LEU A 467 -10.30 7.81 -13.72
C LEU A 467 -11.65 8.17 -14.37
N PRO A 468 -12.75 7.47 -14.08
CA PRO A 468 -14.05 7.86 -14.60
C PRO A 468 -14.54 9.23 -14.06
N PRO A 469 -15.28 10.01 -14.86
CA PRO A 469 -15.85 11.28 -14.42
C PRO A 469 -16.76 11.09 -13.19
N LEU A 470 -16.60 11.94 -12.18
CA LEU A 470 -17.37 11.89 -10.92
C LEU A 470 -18.89 12.10 -11.12
N SER A 471 -19.32 12.58 -12.28
CA SER A 471 -20.68 13.08 -12.51
C SER A 471 -21.73 12.04 -12.90
N ARG A 472 -21.43 10.75 -12.92
CA ARG A 472 -22.34 9.59 -13.03
C ARG A 472 -21.50 8.30 -12.92
N SER A 473 -22.14 7.14 -12.79
CA SER A 473 -21.53 5.80 -12.91
C SER A 473 -20.95 5.54 -14.31
N ALA A 474 -20.09 6.43 -14.80
CA ALA A 474 -19.44 6.30 -16.09
C ALA A 474 -18.43 5.17 -15.98
N MET A 475 -18.70 4.06 -16.66
CA MET A 475 -17.75 2.96 -16.78
C MET A 475 -16.75 3.29 -17.88
N HIS A 476 -15.58 2.63 -17.86
CA HIS A 476 -14.70 2.67 -19.01
C HIS A 476 -15.36 1.95 -20.20
N THR A 477 -15.02 2.35 -21.41
CA THR A 477 -15.60 1.77 -22.63
C THR A 477 -14.53 1.46 -23.66
N VAL A 478 -14.78 0.42 -24.45
CA VAL A 478 -14.02 0.07 -25.65
C VAL A 478 -14.98 0.00 -26.82
N SER A 479 -14.62 0.57 -27.96
CA SER A 479 -15.43 0.59 -29.18
C SER A 479 -14.59 0.27 -30.41
N ILE A 480 -15.20 -0.37 -31.41
CA ILE A 480 -14.56 -0.67 -32.71
C ILE A 480 -15.12 0.27 -33.76
N HIS A 481 -14.23 0.85 -34.57
CA HIS A 481 -14.56 1.81 -35.62
C HIS A 481 -13.98 1.37 -36.96
N GLU A 482 -14.72 1.64 -38.03
CA GLU A 482 -14.24 1.52 -39.42
C GLU A 482 -13.98 2.92 -40.00
N ALA A 483 -12.80 3.11 -40.59
CA ALA A 483 -12.45 4.31 -41.32
C ALA A 483 -13.10 4.32 -42.72
N ARG A 484 -13.84 5.38 -43.07
CA ARG A 484 -14.50 5.54 -44.39
C ARG A 484 -14.17 6.91 -45.00
N GLU A 485 -14.35 7.06 -46.33
CA GLU A 485 -14.10 8.33 -47.05
C GLU A 485 -14.85 9.56 -46.49
N GLY A 486 -15.90 9.35 -45.67
CA GLY A 486 -16.69 10.41 -45.03
C GLY A 486 -16.53 10.55 -43.52
N GLY A 487 -15.64 9.80 -42.87
CA GLY A 487 -15.44 9.83 -41.41
C GLY A 487 -15.39 8.45 -40.77
N TRP A 488 -15.72 8.41 -39.48
CA TRP A 488 -15.66 7.22 -38.64
C TRP A 488 -17.04 6.58 -38.49
N LEU A 489 -17.14 5.26 -38.69
CA LEU A 489 -18.33 4.49 -38.33
C LEU A 489 -18.02 3.64 -37.10
N GLU A 490 -18.70 3.91 -35.98
CA GLU A 490 -18.73 2.99 -34.84
C GLU A 490 -19.50 1.72 -35.24
N LEU A 491 -18.84 0.58 -35.10
CA LEU A 491 -19.43 -0.73 -35.38
C LEU A 491 -20.08 -1.31 -34.13
N ASP A 492 -19.40 -1.20 -32.99
CA ASP A 492 -19.90 -1.65 -31.69
C ASP A 492 -19.11 -1.04 -30.53
N ARG A 493 -19.68 -1.10 -29.32
CA ARG A 493 -19.13 -0.54 -28.09
C ARG A 493 -19.52 -1.41 -26.89
N VAL A 494 -18.58 -1.63 -25.99
CA VAL A 494 -18.74 -2.39 -24.75
C VAL A 494 -18.29 -1.54 -23.56
N GLU A 495 -19.06 -1.60 -22.47
CA GLU A 495 -18.67 -1.07 -21.16
C GLU A 495 -17.82 -2.12 -20.43
N LEU A 496 -16.75 -1.69 -19.77
CA LEU A 496 -15.88 -2.54 -18.98
C LEU A 496 -16.45 -2.73 -17.58
N ASP A 497 -16.32 -3.92 -17.02
CA ASP A 497 -16.98 -4.33 -15.76
C ASP A 497 -16.12 -4.02 -14.52
N CYS A 498 -14.83 -4.38 -14.51
CA CYS A 498 -14.00 -4.29 -13.29
C CYS A 498 -13.01 -3.13 -13.22
N VAL A 499 -12.83 -2.35 -14.30
CA VAL A 499 -11.77 -1.33 -14.33
C VAL A 499 -12.23 -0.01 -13.70
N ASN A 500 -11.50 0.48 -12.70
CA ASN A 500 -11.66 1.82 -12.12
C ASN A 500 -10.72 2.86 -12.73
N TYR A 501 -9.58 2.44 -13.26
CA TYR A 501 -8.59 3.31 -13.89
C TYR A 501 -7.91 2.61 -15.06
N LEU A 502 -7.80 3.32 -16.19
CA LEU A 502 -6.98 2.92 -17.34
C LEU A 502 -5.94 3.99 -17.63
N ASP A 503 -4.77 3.59 -18.10
CA ASP A 503 -3.86 4.50 -18.80
C ASP A 503 -4.11 4.48 -20.32
N GLU A 504 -3.42 5.36 -21.05
CA GLU A 504 -3.56 5.48 -22.50
C GLU A 504 -2.98 4.31 -23.30
N HIS A 505 -2.37 3.30 -22.66
CA HIS A 505 -1.76 2.11 -23.26
C HIS A 505 -2.34 0.79 -22.72
N SER A 506 -3.39 0.87 -21.90
CA SER A 506 -4.00 -0.26 -21.21
C SER A 506 -4.66 -1.27 -22.14
N LEU A 507 -4.96 -0.90 -23.39
CA LEU A 507 -5.53 -1.79 -24.39
C LEU A 507 -4.45 -2.36 -25.30
N LYS A 508 -4.41 -3.68 -25.42
CA LYS A 508 -3.50 -4.41 -26.32
C LYS A 508 -4.29 -5.35 -27.22
N GLN A 509 -3.97 -5.34 -28.51
CA GLN A 509 -4.45 -6.39 -29.41
C GLN A 509 -3.64 -7.66 -29.15
N VAL A 510 -4.31 -8.78 -28.93
CA VAL A 510 -3.70 -10.09 -28.61
C VAL A 510 -4.12 -11.15 -29.63
N ALA A 511 -3.38 -12.26 -29.69
CA ALA A 511 -3.60 -13.34 -30.67
C ALA A 511 -4.00 -14.66 -29.97
N ILE A 512 -5.19 -14.68 -29.38
CA ILE A 512 -5.74 -15.88 -28.71
C ILE A 512 -6.18 -16.92 -29.74
N GLU A 513 -6.75 -16.50 -30.87
CA GLU A 513 -7.01 -17.37 -32.02
C GLU A 513 -6.90 -16.57 -33.33
N PRO A 514 -6.56 -17.22 -34.47
CA PRO A 514 -6.10 -16.52 -35.67
C PRO A 514 -7.19 -15.83 -36.50
N THR A 515 -8.47 -16.10 -36.27
CA THR A 515 -9.59 -15.66 -37.12
C THR A 515 -10.37 -14.46 -36.58
N GLY A 516 -10.08 -14.02 -35.35
CA GLY A 516 -10.79 -12.91 -34.68
C GLY A 516 -9.85 -11.79 -34.22
N VAL A 517 -10.43 -10.62 -33.95
CA VAL A 517 -9.71 -9.54 -33.25
C VAL A 517 -9.96 -9.69 -31.76
N TRP A 518 -8.88 -9.82 -31.01
CA TRP A 518 -8.92 -9.96 -29.55
C TRP A 518 -8.22 -8.78 -28.89
N LEU A 519 -8.85 -8.24 -27.85
CA LEU A 519 -8.35 -7.10 -27.10
C LEU A 519 -8.23 -7.51 -25.65
N ALA A 520 -7.05 -7.32 -25.06
CA ALA A 520 -6.82 -7.41 -23.63
C ALA A 520 -6.74 -5.99 -23.07
N VAL A 521 -7.52 -5.69 -22.05
CA VAL A 521 -7.53 -4.42 -21.33
C VAL A 521 -7.06 -4.68 -19.92
N GLN A 522 -5.92 -4.12 -19.55
CA GLN A 522 -5.35 -4.20 -18.20
C GLN A 522 -5.49 -2.84 -17.52
N GLY A 523 -6.06 -2.80 -16.32
CA GLY A 523 -6.25 -1.55 -15.58
C GLY A 523 -6.25 -1.76 -14.08
N GLY A 524 -6.37 -0.66 -13.35
CA GLY A 524 -6.52 -0.67 -11.90
C GLY A 524 -7.96 -0.87 -11.47
N ALA A 525 -8.17 -1.60 -10.37
CA ALA A 525 -9.45 -1.78 -9.69
C ALA A 525 -9.34 -1.35 -8.22
N GLY A 526 -10.04 -0.28 -7.87
CA GLY A 526 -9.79 0.44 -6.62
C GLY A 526 -8.36 0.95 -6.52
N ALA A 527 -7.83 1.01 -5.30
CA ALA A 527 -6.52 1.61 -5.05
C ALA A 527 -5.35 0.62 -5.12
N HIS A 528 -5.63 -0.68 -5.05
CA HIS A 528 -4.61 -1.74 -4.96
C HIS A 528 -4.85 -2.91 -5.91
N GLY A 529 -6.07 -3.02 -6.44
CA GLY A 529 -6.45 -4.13 -7.29
C GLY A 529 -6.09 -3.92 -8.74
N GLY A 530 -6.00 -5.03 -9.45
CA GLY A 530 -5.89 -5.11 -10.89
C GLY A 530 -7.21 -5.55 -11.49
N CYS A 531 -7.39 -5.24 -12.75
CA CYS A 531 -8.46 -5.76 -13.59
C CYS A 531 -7.88 -6.17 -14.95
N LEU A 532 -8.27 -7.34 -15.42
CA LEU A 532 -8.02 -7.81 -16.77
C LEU A 532 -9.35 -8.12 -17.45
N GLU A 533 -9.59 -7.47 -18.57
CA GLU A 533 -10.75 -7.72 -19.42
C GLU A 533 -10.31 -8.21 -20.80
N VAL A 534 -10.96 -9.25 -21.31
CA VAL A 534 -10.68 -9.81 -22.63
C VAL A 534 -11.93 -9.67 -23.48
N LEU A 535 -11.81 -8.92 -24.57
CA LEU A 535 -12.87 -8.69 -25.54
C LEU A 535 -12.56 -9.41 -26.85
N ARG A 536 -13.61 -9.83 -27.55
CA ARG A 536 -13.52 -10.40 -28.90
C ARG A 536 -14.45 -9.66 -29.84
N TRP A 537 -13.91 -9.27 -30.99
CA TRP A 537 -14.67 -8.84 -32.15
C TRP A 537 -14.73 -9.98 -33.16
N ASP A 538 -15.93 -10.50 -33.41
CA ASP A 538 -16.18 -11.64 -34.29
C ASP A 538 -16.55 -11.26 -35.74
N GLY A 539 -16.43 -9.97 -36.08
CA GLY A 539 -16.86 -9.41 -37.36
C GLY A 539 -18.30 -8.91 -37.38
N LEU A 540 -19.11 -9.23 -36.37
CA LEU A 540 -20.50 -8.76 -36.21
C LEU A 540 -20.68 -7.92 -34.95
N GLY A 541 -20.04 -8.28 -33.85
CA GLY A 541 -20.15 -7.60 -32.56
C GLY A 541 -18.89 -7.71 -31.71
N LEU A 542 -18.73 -6.76 -30.79
CA LEU A 542 -17.72 -6.74 -29.74
C LEU A 542 -18.34 -7.32 -28.47
N SER A 543 -17.69 -8.31 -27.87
CA SER A 543 -18.18 -8.94 -26.64
C SER A 543 -17.08 -9.01 -25.59
N LEU A 544 -17.41 -8.64 -24.35
CA LEU A 544 -16.61 -8.93 -23.17
C LEU A 544 -16.74 -10.43 -22.84
N LEU A 545 -15.64 -11.17 -22.93
CA LEU A 545 -15.61 -12.62 -22.72
C LEU A 545 -15.07 -13.01 -21.34
N ILE A 546 -14.09 -12.27 -20.84
CA ILE A 546 -13.54 -12.43 -19.50
C ILE A 546 -13.46 -11.06 -18.85
N SER A 547 -13.93 -10.97 -17.60
CA SER A 547 -13.61 -9.88 -16.69
C SER A 547 -13.07 -10.51 -15.41
N SER A 548 -11.83 -10.17 -15.07
CA SER A 548 -11.09 -10.73 -13.93
C SER A 548 -10.60 -9.60 -13.04
N PHE A 549 -10.94 -9.68 -11.77
CA PHE A 549 -10.49 -8.76 -10.74
C PHE A 549 -9.55 -9.48 -9.78
N ASN A 550 -8.49 -8.78 -9.36
CA ASN A 550 -7.70 -9.19 -8.21
C ASN A 550 -7.45 -7.99 -7.29
N SER A 551 -7.32 -8.27 -6.00
CA SER A 551 -6.92 -7.33 -4.95
C SER A 551 -5.46 -6.87 -5.02
N ILE A 552 -4.65 -7.42 -5.93
CA ILE A 552 -3.30 -6.94 -6.30
C ILE A 552 -3.28 -6.40 -7.74
N PRO A 553 -2.32 -5.52 -8.12
CA PRO A 553 -2.29 -4.85 -9.43
C PRO A 553 -2.25 -5.79 -10.65
N ASP A 554 -1.92 -7.06 -10.45
CA ASP A 554 -1.93 -8.08 -11.49
C ASP A 554 -3.15 -9.00 -11.35
N ALA A 555 -4.18 -8.76 -12.17
CA ALA A 555 -5.36 -9.64 -12.25
C ALA A 555 -5.20 -10.78 -13.29
N GLY A 556 -4.12 -10.77 -14.05
CA GLY A 556 -3.83 -11.78 -15.06
C GLY A 556 -3.07 -11.25 -16.27
N SER A 557 -2.72 -12.18 -17.16
CA SER A 557 -1.98 -11.92 -18.40
C SER A 557 -2.45 -12.81 -19.55
N VAL A 558 -2.19 -12.34 -20.77
CA VAL A 558 -2.34 -13.12 -22.01
C VAL A 558 -0.96 -13.54 -22.46
N THR A 559 -0.67 -14.84 -22.43
CA THR A 559 0.66 -15.40 -22.68
C THR A 559 0.54 -16.82 -23.23
N ASP A 560 1.49 -17.25 -24.05
CA ASP A 560 1.58 -18.63 -24.52
C ASP A 560 2.08 -19.51 -23.36
N LEU A 561 1.16 -20.19 -22.67
CA LEU A 561 1.50 -20.97 -21.47
C LEU A 561 2.14 -22.31 -21.86
N ASN A 562 1.73 -22.90 -22.98
CA ASN A 562 2.11 -24.26 -23.35
C ASN A 562 3.23 -24.33 -24.43
N GLY A 563 3.62 -23.19 -25.00
CA GLY A 563 4.67 -23.04 -26.01
C GLY A 563 4.26 -23.44 -27.42
N ASP A 564 2.96 -23.50 -27.74
CA ASP A 564 2.45 -23.89 -29.06
C ASP A 564 2.31 -22.72 -30.05
N GLY A 565 2.60 -21.49 -29.60
CA GLY A 565 2.50 -20.25 -30.37
C GLY A 565 1.09 -19.62 -30.38
N GLN A 566 0.10 -20.24 -29.73
CA GLN A 566 -1.21 -19.68 -29.47
C GLN A 566 -1.23 -19.05 -28.08
N MET A 567 -1.78 -17.84 -27.95
CA MET A 567 -1.83 -17.18 -26.65
C MET A 567 -2.95 -17.77 -25.79
N ASP A 568 -2.61 -18.11 -24.55
CA ASP A 568 -3.53 -18.51 -23.49
C ASP A 568 -3.80 -17.33 -22.55
N LEU A 569 -4.72 -17.54 -21.61
CA LEU A 569 -5.07 -16.57 -20.58
C LEU A 569 -4.77 -17.14 -19.20
N LEU A 570 -3.93 -16.44 -18.46
CA LEU A 570 -3.61 -16.69 -17.06
C LEU A 570 -4.36 -15.66 -16.22
N LEU A 571 -5.35 -16.09 -15.44
CA LEU A 571 -6.01 -15.23 -14.45
C LEU A 571 -5.34 -15.42 -13.10
N ASN A 572 -4.88 -14.32 -12.52
CA ASN A 572 -4.34 -14.29 -11.17
C ASN A 572 -5.51 -14.14 -10.19
N ASN A 573 -5.70 -15.15 -9.34
CA ASN A 573 -6.75 -15.21 -8.33
C ASN A 573 -6.18 -15.23 -6.91
N SER A 574 -4.92 -14.83 -6.77
CA SER A 574 -4.21 -14.85 -5.48
C SER A 574 -4.93 -14.03 -4.42
N ASP A 575 -4.79 -14.46 -3.16
CA ASP A 575 -5.30 -13.75 -2.00
C ASP A 575 -4.14 -13.05 -1.26
N PRO A 576 -4.04 -11.71 -1.31
CA PRO A 576 -3.04 -10.95 -0.57
C PRO A 576 -3.50 -10.60 0.86
N TYR A 577 -4.74 -10.89 1.25
CA TYR A 577 -5.35 -10.48 2.53
C TYR A 577 -5.30 -11.59 3.59
N ILE A 578 -4.19 -12.33 3.67
CA ILE A 578 -4.04 -13.42 4.63
C ILE A 578 -3.95 -12.92 6.09
N PHE A 579 -3.15 -11.87 6.33
CA PHE A 579 -3.09 -11.16 7.63
C PHE A 579 -3.49 -9.70 7.46
N CYS A 580 -2.76 -9.05 6.56
CA CYS A 580 -2.96 -7.68 6.11
C CYS A 580 -2.33 -7.59 4.73
N TYR A 581 -2.91 -6.81 3.82
CA TYR A 581 -2.40 -6.66 2.45
C TYR A 581 -0.94 -6.16 2.41
N ALA A 582 -0.59 -5.22 3.29
CA ALA A 582 0.76 -4.66 3.37
C ALA A 582 1.79 -5.61 3.98
N CYS A 583 1.35 -6.72 4.58
CA CYS A 583 2.22 -7.70 5.24
C CYS A 583 2.95 -8.60 4.22
N GLY A 584 2.71 -8.43 2.91
CA GLY A 584 3.44 -9.13 1.83
C GLY A 584 3.22 -10.65 1.77
N LEU A 585 2.32 -11.22 2.58
CA LEU A 585 1.98 -12.65 2.54
C LEU A 585 0.83 -12.87 1.54
N GLN A 586 1.12 -13.63 0.48
CA GLN A 586 0.16 -13.93 -0.58
C GLN A 586 -0.05 -15.43 -0.70
N LEU A 587 -1.32 -15.85 -0.77
CA LEU A 587 -1.69 -17.20 -1.20
C LEU A 587 -1.87 -17.18 -2.71
N TYR A 588 -0.94 -17.79 -3.44
CA TYR A 588 -1.03 -17.87 -4.89
C TYR A 588 -2.22 -18.71 -5.34
N GLN A 589 -3.02 -18.20 -6.26
CA GLN A 589 -4.04 -18.96 -6.96
C GLN A 589 -4.11 -18.46 -8.41
N ALA A 590 -4.32 -19.38 -9.34
CA ALA A 590 -4.41 -19.03 -10.75
C ALA A 590 -5.35 -19.95 -11.52
N ARG A 591 -5.99 -19.39 -12.54
CA ARG A 591 -6.86 -20.10 -13.48
C ARG A 591 -6.36 -19.93 -14.89
N PHE A 592 -6.26 -21.01 -15.64
CA PHE A 592 -5.75 -21.00 -17.00
C PHE A 592 -6.92 -21.18 -17.96
N PHE A 593 -6.94 -20.44 -19.06
CA PHE A 593 -7.89 -20.62 -20.15
C PHE A 593 -7.14 -20.75 -21.45
N GLN A 594 -7.57 -21.71 -22.27
CA GLN A 594 -7.06 -21.94 -23.61
C GLN A 594 -8.21 -21.85 -24.60
N TRP A 595 -7.91 -21.58 -25.86
CA TRP A 595 -8.89 -21.71 -26.93
C TRP A 595 -9.04 -23.18 -27.32
N ASP A 596 -10.23 -23.75 -27.19
CA ASP A 596 -10.48 -25.17 -27.53
C ASP A 596 -10.81 -25.42 -29.02
N GLY A 597 -10.78 -24.37 -29.83
CA GLY A 597 -11.23 -24.36 -31.23
C GLY A 597 -12.58 -23.66 -31.43
N GLU A 598 -13.41 -23.56 -30.39
CA GLU A 598 -14.74 -22.94 -30.46
C GLU A 598 -14.92 -21.80 -29.44
N LYS A 599 -14.30 -21.91 -28.27
CA LYS A 599 -14.42 -20.94 -27.16
C LYS A 599 -13.17 -20.92 -26.29
N LEU A 600 -13.07 -19.88 -25.46
CA LEU A 600 -12.18 -19.91 -24.30
C LEU A 600 -12.73 -20.91 -23.29
N ALA A 601 -11.94 -21.94 -22.99
CA ALA A 601 -12.26 -23.00 -22.05
C ALA A 601 -11.21 -23.03 -20.94
N GLU A 602 -11.66 -23.16 -19.70
CA GLU A 602 -10.76 -23.28 -18.56
C GLU A 602 -9.98 -24.60 -18.64
N ALA A 603 -8.66 -24.50 -18.61
CA ALA A 603 -7.70 -25.59 -18.60
C ALA A 603 -7.42 -26.06 -17.16
N ALA A 604 -8.48 -26.23 -16.36
CA ALA A 604 -8.35 -26.66 -14.97
C ALA A 604 -7.76 -28.08 -14.85
N PRO A 605 -7.00 -28.36 -13.78
CA PRO A 605 -6.48 -29.70 -13.52
C PRO A 605 -7.61 -30.73 -13.48
N ARG A 606 -7.44 -31.87 -14.17
CA ARG A 606 -8.52 -32.86 -14.33
C ARG A 606 -8.04 -34.30 -14.38
N LEU A 607 -8.91 -35.19 -13.88
CA LEU A 607 -8.73 -36.63 -14.01
C LEU A 607 -8.75 -37.06 -15.49
N LEU A 608 -7.94 -38.06 -15.81
CA LEU A 608 -7.90 -38.64 -17.15
C LEU A 608 -9.15 -39.51 -17.44
N PRO A 609 -9.69 -39.47 -18.67
CA PRO A 609 -10.86 -40.26 -19.07
C PRO A 609 -10.60 -41.77 -18.99
N GLU A 610 -11.65 -42.58 -18.81
CA GLU A 610 -11.54 -44.04 -18.57
C GLU A 610 -10.89 -44.83 -19.70
N ASP A 611 -10.85 -44.28 -20.91
CA ASP A 611 -10.19 -44.85 -22.09
C ASP A 611 -8.66 -44.75 -22.04
N ARG A 612 -8.10 -44.03 -21.06
CA ARG A 612 -6.66 -44.01 -20.78
C ARG A 612 -6.21 -45.22 -19.95
N PRO A 613 -4.95 -45.69 -20.14
CA PRO A 613 -4.41 -46.81 -19.38
C PRO A 613 -4.51 -46.61 -17.86
N LEU A 614 -4.92 -47.66 -17.14
CA LEU A 614 -5.14 -47.58 -15.67
C LEU A 614 -3.93 -47.04 -14.91
N HIS A 615 -2.71 -47.43 -15.30
CA HIS A 615 -1.49 -46.96 -14.63
C HIS A 615 -1.26 -45.45 -14.83
N LEU A 616 -1.52 -44.93 -16.03
CA LEU A 616 -1.40 -43.50 -16.32
C LEU A 616 -2.44 -42.70 -15.54
N ARG A 617 -3.68 -43.21 -15.48
CA ARG A 617 -4.74 -42.60 -14.66
C ARG A 617 -4.36 -42.56 -13.19
N ALA A 618 -3.80 -43.65 -12.65
CA ALA A 618 -3.40 -43.71 -11.25
C ALA A 618 -2.31 -42.69 -10.89
N ILE A 619 -1.27 -42.56 -11.72
CA ILE A 619 -0.18 -41.59 -11.53
C ILE A 619 -0.74 -40.16 -11.60
N ASN A 620 -1.52 -39.84 -12.64
CA ASN A 620 -2.14 -38.52 -12.78
C ASN A 620 -3.06 -38.18 -11.60
N SER A 621 -3.95 -39.11 -11.20
CA SER A 621 -4.84 -38.90 -10.05
C SER A 621 -4.08 -38.67 -8.75
N HIS A 622 -2.95 -39.36 -8.56
CA HIS A 622 -2.12 -39.17 -7.38
C HIS A 622 -1.43 -37.80 -7.39
N ALA A 623 -0.91 -37.36 -8.55
CA ALA A 623 -0.34 -36.02 -8.71
C ALA A 623 -1.36 -34.91 -8.37
N LEU A 624 -2.60 -35.04 -8.86
CA LEU A 624 -3.66 -34.09 -8.56
C LEU A 624 -4.03 -34.10 -7.07
N ALA A 625 -4.11 -35.28 -6.43
CA ALA A 625 -4.37 -35.37 -4.99
C ALA A 625 -3.26 -34.72 -4.16
N LEU A 626 -2.00 -34.82 -4.58
CA LEU A 626 -0.87 -34.13 -3.95
C LEU A 626 -0.99 -32.60 -4.13
N ALA A 627 -1.31 -32.14 -5.34
CA ALA A 627 -1.49 -30.72 -5.63
C ALA A 627 -2.66 -30.10 -4.83
N ASP A 628 -3.82 -30.76 -4.80
CA ASP A 628 -4.99 -30.35 -3.99
C ASP A 628 -4.67 -30.26 -2.49
N ALA A 629 -3.70 -31.04 -2.03
CA ALA A 629 -3.22 -31.05 -0.65
C ALA A 629 -2.09 -30.03 -0.38
N GLY A 630 -1.74 -29.20 -1.35
CA GLY A 630 -0.67 -28.21 -1.26
C GLY A 630 0.75 -28.81 -1.30
N LEU A 631 0.91 -30.04 -1.80
CA LEU A 631 2.21 -30.73 -1.91
C LEU A 631 2.74 -30.64 -3.35
N TYR A 632 2.93 -29.41 -3.85
CA TYR A 632 3.22 -29.15 -5.26
C TYR A 632 4.54 -29.73 -5.76
N ALA A 633 5.59 -29.78 -4.93
CA ALA A 633 6.85 -30.42 -5.30
C ALA A 633 6.69 -31.93 -5.51
N ASP A 634 5.99 -32.61 -4.60
CA ASP A 634 5.69 -34.04 -4.73
C ASP A 634 4.74 -34.32 -5.91
N ALA A 635 3.78 -33.40 -6.14
CA ALA A 635 2.87 -33.47 -7.27
C ALA A 635 3.62 -33.35 -8.60
N LEU A 636 4.64 -32.49 -8.68
CA LEU A 636 5.48 -32.31 -9.86
C LEU A 636 6.25 -33.60 -10.19
N ASP A 637 6.88 -34.22 -9.20
CA ASP A 637 7.59 -35.50 -9.36
C ASP A 637 6.68 -36.64 -9.86
N GLU A 638 5.40 -36.63 -9.46
CA GLU A 638 4.41 -37.61 -9.91
C GLU A 638 3.88 -37.28 -11.32
N ILE A 639 3.59 -36.01 -11.63
CA ILE A 639 3.04 -35.65 -12.95
C ILE A 639 4.10 -35.74 -14.06
N GLU A 640 5.37 -35.47 -13.78
CA GLU A 640 6.45 -35.65 -14.76
C GLU A 640 6.63 -37.12 -15.16
N ARG A 641 6.34 -38.06 -14.25
CA ARG A 641 6.27 -39.49 -14.58
C ARG A 641 5.10 -39.80 -15.52
N ALA A 642 3.97 -39.11 -15.38
CA ALA A 642 2.85 -39.22 -16.33
C ALA A 642 3.22 -38.61 -17.69
N GLU A 643 3.89 -37.45 -17.73
CA GLU A 643 4.36 -36.80 -18.97
C GLU A 643 5.33 -37.72 -19.73
N ILE A 644 6.29 -38.35 -19.05
CA ILE A 644 7.22 -39.31 -19.67
C ILE A 644 6.46 -40.52 -20.25
N ALA A 645 5.43 -41.00 -19.55
CA ALA A 645 4.64 -42.15 -19.98
C ALA A 645 3.70 -41.83 -21.15
N ALA A 646 3.26 -40.58 -21.28
CA ALA A 646 2.30 -40.14 -22.30
C ALA A 646 2.56 -38.69 -22.76
N PRO A 647 3.69 -38.41 -23.45
CA PRO A 647 4.14 -37.04 -23.76
C PRO A 647 3.24 -36.27 -24.73
N SER A 648 2.32 -36.99 -25.41
CA SER A 648 1.35 -36.42 -26.33
C SER A 648 -0.08 -36.38 -25.77
N ASP A 649 -0.28 -36.68 -24.48
CA ASP A 649 -1.60 -36.57 -23.86
C ASP A 649 -1.85 -35.12 -23.41
N PRO A 650 -2.79 -34.39 -24.02
CA PRO A 650 -3.00 -32.98 -23.71
C PRO A 650 -3.45 -32.76 -22.26
N SER A 651 -4.20 -33.69 -21.66
CA SER A 651 -4.64 -33.53 -20.26
C SER A 651 -3.48 -33.70 -19.28
N VAL A 652 -2.53 -34.59 -19.59
CA VAL A 652 -1.32 -34.76 -18.77
C VAL A 652 -0.45 -33.51 -18.86
N ASN A 653 -0.22 -33.00 -20.06
CA ASN A 653 0.60 -31.81 -20.29
C ASN A 653 0.00 -30.56 -19.60
N TRP A 654 -1.32 -30.36 -19.69
CA TRP A 654 -1.98 -29.25 -18.99
C TRP A 654 -1.94 -29.39 -17.46
N ASN A 655 -2.15 -30.59 -16.93
CA ASN A 655 -2.01 -30.84 -15.49
C ASN A 655 -0.58 -30.56 -15.01
N ALA A 656 0.43 -30.98 -15.77
CA ALA A 656 1.83 -30.75 -15.45
C ALA A 656 2.21 -29.27 -15.51
N LEU A 657 1.76 -28.56 -16.54
CA LEU A 657 1.94 -27.12 -16.68
C LEU A 657 1.37 -26.37 -15.48
N TRP A 658 0.15 -26.69 -15.06
CA TRP A 658 -0.51 -26.05 -13.93
C TRP A 658 0.24 -26.30 -12.62
N ILE A 659 0.62 -27.55 -12.33
CA ILE A 659 1.37 -27.92 -11.12
C ILE A 659 2.73 -27.20 -11.10
N ARG A 660 3.47 -27.23 -12.22
CA ARG A 660 4.79 -26.60 -12.35
C ARG A 660 4.71 -25.10 -12.14
N HIS A 661 3.79 -24.43 -12.83
CA HIS A 661 3.61 -22.99 -12.72
C HIS A 661 3.22 -22.57 -11.30
N HIS A 662 2.31 -23.31 -10.65
CA HIS A 662 1.94 -23.02 -9.26
C HIS A 662 3.13 -23.15 -8.30
N LEU A 663 3.92 -24.21 -8.44
CA LEU A 663 5.13 -24.40 -7.63
C LEU A 663 6.15 -23.27 -7.84
N GLU A 664 6.43 -22.92 -9.09
CA GLU A 664 7.43 -21.91 -9.44
C GLU A 664 7.04 -20.53 -8.90
N VAL A 665 5.80 -20.09 -9.11
CA VAL A 665 5.34 -18.78 -8.64
C VAL A 665 5.25 -18.74 -7.12
N SER A 666 4.70 -19.78 -6.47
CA SER A 666 4.62 -19.82 -5.01
C SER A 666 6.01 -19.79 -4.35
N ARG A 667 7.03 -20.42 -4.97
CA ARG A 667 8.42 -20.33 -4.52
C ARG A 667 9.01 -18.94 -4.68
N GLN A 668 8.74 -18.27 -5.80
CA GLN A 668 9.20 -16.89 -6.01
C GLN A 668 8.60 -15.96 -4.96
N LEU A 669 7.30 -16.09 -4.68
CA LEU A 669 6.63 -15.34 -3.62
C LEU A 669 7.23 -15.65 -2.23
N ALA A 670 7.53 -16.92 -1.95
CA ALA A 670 8.14 -17.32 -0.68
C ALA A 670 9.54 -16.73 -0.46
N LEU A 671 10.34 -16.57 -1.52
CA LEU A 671 11.69 -16.00 -1.44
C LEU A 671 11.71 -14.51 -1.08
N VAL A 672 10.69 -13.76 -1.50
CA VAL A 672 10.60 -12.31 -1.28
C VAL A 672 9.65 -11.96 -0.14
N SER A 673 8.98 -12.95 0.47
CA SER A 673 8.00 -12.71 1.51
C SER A 673 8.65 -12.26 2.81
N PRO A 674 8.11 -11.22 3.47
CA PRO A 674 8.55 -10.82 4.81
C PRO A 674 8.15 -11.84 5.89
N PHE A 675 7.26 -12.80 5.57
CA PHE A 675 6.89 -13.92 6.44
C PHE A 675 7.13 -15.28 5.76
N PRO A 676 8.38 -15.75 5.74
CA PRO A 676 8.76 -16.94 4.96
C PRO A 676 8.10 -18.23 5.45
N LEU A 677 7.81 -18.37 6.75
CA LEU A 677 7.26 -19.61 7.32
C LEU A 677 5.98 -20.06 6.60
N LEU A 678 4.94 -19.20 6.53
CA LEU A 678 3.70 -19.55 5.84
C LEU A 678 3.81 -19.49 4.33
N SER A 679 4.65 -18.61 3.79
CA SER A 679 4.82 -18.53 2.34
C SER A 679 5.39 -19.84 1.77
N HIS A 680 6.32 -20.46 2.48
CA HIS A 680 6.81 -21.80 2.14
C HIS A 680 5.77 -22.90 2.41
N VAL A 681 4.88 -22.74 3.39
CA VAL A 681 3.73 -23.66 3.58
C VAL A 681 2.79 -23.60 2.38
N PHE A 682 2.48 -22.40 1.88
CA PHE A 682 1.63 -22.21 0.69
C PHE A 682 2.30 -22.72 -0.59
N ALA A 683 3.63 -22.63 -0.68
CA ALA A 683 4.40 -23.24 -1.76
C ALA A 683 4.50 -24.77 -1.67
N GLY A 684 4.14 -25.38 -0.53
CA GLY A 684 4.30 -26.81 -0.27
C GLY A 684 5.72 -27.23 0.13
N ASP A 685 6.61 -26.28 0.40
CA ASP A 685 8.00 -26.48 0.82
C ASP A 685 8.07 -26.66 2.35
N TRP A 686 7.41 -27.70 2.86
CA TRP A 686 7.24 -27.96 4.29
C TRP A 686 8.57 -28.22 5.03
N ASP A 687 9.57 -28.76 4.34
CA ASP A 687 10.92 -28.94 4.87
C ASP A 687 11.57 -27.58 5.15
N PHE A 688 11.48 -26.64 4.22
CA PHE A 688 11.96 -25.28 4.42
C PHE A 688 11.17 -24.55 5.50
N SER A 689 9.83 -24.66 5.52
CA SER A 689 9.02 -24.10 6.60
C SER A 689 9.43 -24.63 7.97
N PHE A 690 9.83 -25.89 8.06
CA PHE A 690 10.38 -26.47 9.29
C PHE A 690 11.75 -25.89 9.65
N GLU A 691 12.64 -25.65 8.68
CA GLU A 691 13.91 -24.95 8.93
C GLU A 691 13.68 -23.53 9.47
N VAL A 692 12.70 -22.81 8.91
CA VAL A 692 12.31 -21.48 9.42
C VAL A 692 11.79 -21.58 10.85
N LEU A 693 10.87 -22.51 11.13
CA LEU A 693 10.37 -22.75 12.49
C LEU A 693 11.51 -23.06 13.46
N TRP A 694 12.40 -23.97 13.08
CA TRP A 694 13.52 -24.42 13.89
C TRP A 694 14.50 -23.28 14.22
N SER A 695 14.66 -22.32 13.30
CA SER A 695 15.54 -21.16 13.51
C SER A 695 15.09 -20.23 14.65
N MET A 696 13.83 -20.32 15.09
CA MET A 696 13.28 -19.46 16.16
C MET A 696 13.69 -19.88 17.57
N ASP A 697 14.44 -20.97 17.73
CA ASP A 697 14.77 -21.66 19.00
C ASP A 697 13.54 -22.26 19.72
N PRO A 698 13.59 -23.55 20.12
CA PRO A 698 12.47 -24.20 20.80
C PRO A 698 11.96 -23.50 22.07
N SER A 699 12.80 -22.76 22.79
CA SER A 699 12.37 -22.03 23.98
C SER A 699 11.54 -20.79 23.66
N THR A 700 11.78 -20.14 22.52
CA THR A 700 10.94 -19.05 22.01
C THR A 700 9.61 -19.58 21.48
N LEU A 701 9.64 -20.68 20.70
CA LEU A 701 8.46 -21.25 20.05
C LEU A 701 7.32 -21.58 21.02
N PHE A 702 7.66 -21.95 22.25
CA PHE A 702 6.70 -22.26 23.31
C PHE A 702 6.64 -21.18 24.41
N GLY A 703 7.24 -20.01 24.19
CA GLY A 703 7.22 -18.89 25.15
C GLY A 703 5.91 -18.10 25.15
N ASP A 704 5.93 -16.98 25.87
CA ASP A 704 4.76 -16.07 25.93
C ASP A 704 4.56 -15.26 24.65
N THR A 705 5.63 -15.07 23.88
CA THR A 705 5.65 -14.39 22.58
C THR A 705 6.25 -15.33 21.53
N PRO A 706 5.49 -16.36 21.11
CA PRO A 706 6.00 -17.40 20.21
C PRO A 706 6.28 -16.88 18.80
N ILE A 707 5.70 -15.74 18.43
CA ILE A 707 6.04 -14.97 17.24
C ILE A 707 6.82 -13.72 17.71
N PRO A 708 8.05 -13.47 17.21
CA PRO A 708 8.82 -12.30 17.59
C PRO A 708 8.12 -10.98 17.22
N ALA A 709 8.24 -9.94 18.05
CA ALA A 709 7.68 -8.61 17.79
C ALA A 709 8.23 -7.92 16.52
N SER A 710 9.37 -8.38 16.01
CA SER A 710 9.95 -7.93 14.75
C SER A 710 9.38 -8.64 13.51
N SER A 711 8.45 -9.58 13.69
CA SER A 711 7.78 -10.30 12.61
C SER A 711 6.52 -9.56 12.20
N GLU A 712 6.24 -9.48 10.90
CA GLU A 712 4.96 -8.96 10.38
C GLU A 712 3.73 -9.77 10.85
N ALA A 713 3.95 -11.00 11.33
CA ALA A 713 2.90 -11.85 11.90
C ALA A 713 2.69 -11.65 13.42
N TYR A 714 3.40 -10.72 14.07
CA TYR A 714 3.20 -10.44 15.49
C TYR A 714 1.78 -9.93 15.76
N GLY A 715 1.09 -10.52 16.74
CA GLY A 715 -0.33 -10.23 17.01
C GLY A 715 -1.31 -11.01 16.12
N PHE A 716 -0.82 -11.81 15.17
CA PHE A 716 -1.62 -12.69 14.29
C PHE A 716 -1.45 -14.18 14.64
N GLU A 717 -1.11 -14.51 15.88
CA GLU A 717 -0.83 -15.89 16.31
C GLU A 717 -2.00 -16.83 16.01
N GLN A 718 -3.24 -16.36 16.19
CA GLN A 718 -4.43 -17.17 15.90
C GLN A 718 -4.54 -17.50 14.40
N THR A 719 -4.36 -16.51 13.53
CA THR A 719 -4.43 -16.72 12.08
C THR A 719 -3.33 -17.65 11.60
N VAL A 720 -2.08 -17.45 12.06
CA VAL A 720 -0.96 -18.35 11.78
C VAL A 720 -1.29 -19.78 12.22
N GLY A 721 -1.80 -19.95 13.44
CA GLY A 721 -2.19 -21.25 13.99
C GLY A 721 -3.24 -21.96 13.14
N HIS A 722 -4.28 -21.25 12.72
CA HIS A 722 -5.33 -21.79 11.85
C HIS A 722 -4.80 -22.24 10.48
N LEU A 723 -3.95 -21.43 9.84
CA LEU A 723 -3.40 -21.74 8.52
C LEU A 723 -2.48 -22.96 8.56
N LEU A 724 -1.59 -23.05 9.56
CA LEU A 724 -0.72 -24.21 9.73
C LEU A 724 -1.53 -25.51 9.91
N ILE A 725 -2.60 -25.47 10.70
CA ILE A 725 -3.47 -26.62 10.92
C ILE A 725 -4.25 -26.97 9.65
N GLN A 726 -4.82 -26.00 8.95
CA GLN A 726 -5.64 -26.21 7.76
C GLN A 726 -4.83 -26.84 6.62
N TYR A 727 -3.72 -26.20 6.25
CA TYR A 727 -2.86 -26.69 5.16
C TYR A 727 -2.15 -27.98 5.56
N GLY A 728 -1.64 -28.05 6.79
CA GLY A 728 -0.92 -29.22 7.26
C GLY A 728 -1.80 -30.46 7.39
N ASN A 729 -3.04 -30.34 7.86
CA ASN A 729 -3.96 -31.48 7.89
C ASN A 729 -4.33 -31.96 6.48
N SER A 730 -4.51 -31.04 5.53
CA SER A 730 -4.78 -31.39 4.13
C SER A 730 -3.62 -32.19 3.53
N ALA A 731 -2.39 -31.74 3.76
CA ALA A 731 -1.17 -32.46 3.36
C ALA A 731 -1.06 -33.84 4.04
N LEU A 732 -1.34 -33.94 5.34
CA LEU A 732 -1.24 -35.19 6.10
C LEU A 732 -2.29 -36.25 5.71
N ILE A 733 -3.39 -35.86 5.08
CA ILE A 733 -4.36 -36.83 4.50
C ILE A 733 -3.70 -37.64 3.39
N VAL A 734 -2.87 -37.00 2.57
CA VAL A 734 -2.20 -37.64 1.42
C VAL A 734 -0.84 -38.21 1.82
N GLN A 735 -0.10 -37.50 2.67
CA GLN A 735 1.20 -37.93 3.17
C GLN A 735 1.28 -37.93 4.71
N PRO A 736 0.70 -38.94 5.38
CA PRO A 736 0.70 -39.02 6.85
C PRO A 736 2.09 -39.27 7.46
N GLY A 737 3.10 -39.61 6.64
CA GLY A 737 4.46 -39.93 7.05
C GLY A 737 5.40 -38.73 7.18
N ARG A 738 4.91 -37.50 7.01
CA ARG A 738 5.73 -36.27 6.97
C ARG A 738 5.94 -35.66 8.35
N ALA A 739 7.15 -35.78 8.89
CA ALA A 739 7.50 -35.32 10.24
C ALA A 739 7.50 -33.78 10.38
N ASP A 740 8.04 -33.09 9.38
CA ASP A 740 7.99 -31.64 9.18
C ASP A 740 6.56 -31.09 9.35
N ILE A 741 5.60 -31.68 8.63
CA ILE A 741 4.19 -31.24 8.67
C ILE A 741 3.56 -31.51 10.03
N GLN A 742 3.82 -32.67 10.63
CA GLN A 742 3.33 -32.98 11.98
C GLN A 742 3.82 -31.97 13.02
N ALA A 743 5.09 -31.55 12.93
CA ALA A 743 5.66 -30.57 13.85
C ALA A 743 5.03 -29.17 13.68
N LEU A 744 4.87 -28.71 12.44
CA LEU A 744 4.23 -27.42 12.12
C LEU A 744 2.75 -27.39 12.53
N VAL A 745 1.98 -28.46 12.30
CA VAL A 745 0.59 -28.58 12.76
C VAL A 745 0.51 -28.55 14.29
N ALA A 746 1.43 -29.23 14.98
CA ALA A 746 1.49 -29.22 16.44
C ALA A 746 1.78 -27.81 16.99
N TRP A 747 2.70 -27.06 16.36
CA TRP A 747 2.96 -25.69 16.76
C TRP A 747 1.77 -24.76 16.44
N GLY A 748 1.10 -24.93 15.30
CA GLY A 748 -0.13 -24.20 15.00
C GLY A 748 -1.22 -24.41 16.07
N ARG A 749 -1.35 -25.62 16.60
CA ARG A 749 -2.23 -25.90 17.74
C ARG A 749 -1.83 -25.17 19.01
N PHE A 750 -0.53 -25.10 19.29
CA PHE A 750 -0.01 -24.35 20.43
C PHE A 750 -0.37 -22.86 20.34
N LEU A 751 -0.26 -22.25 19.16
CA LEU A 751 -0.64 -20.85 18.93
C LEU A 751 -2.12 -20.58 19.21
N LEU A 752 -3.01 -21.52 18.84
CA LEU A 752 -4.45 -21.40 19.12
C LEU A 752 -4.79 -21.66 20.58
N LYS A 753 -4.17 -22.70 21.16
CA LYS A 753 -4.46 -23.17 22.50
C LYS A 753 -3.21 -23.82 23.12
N ARG A 754 -2.55 -23.05 23.99
CA ARG A 754 -1.25 -23.42 24.57
C ARG A 754 -1.26 -24.75 25.34
N ASP A 755 -2.40 -25.13 25.93
CA ASP A 755 -2.57 -26.37 26.71
C ASP A 755 -3.24 -27.51 25.92
N ASP A 756 -3.34 -27.42 24.58
CA ASP A 756 -3.91 -28.51 23.76
C ASP A 756 -3.05 -29.78 23.86
N PRO A 757 -3.58 -30.91 24.40
CA PRO A 757 -2.82 -32.17 24.49
C PRO A 757 -2.39 -32.72 23.13
N ALA A 758 -3.03 -32.29 22.02
CA ALA A 758 -2.63 -32.67 20.68
C ALA A 758 -1.29 -32.06 20.24
N VAL A 759 -0.80 -31.00 20.90
CA VAL A 759 0.53 -30.42 20.65
C VAL A 759 1.61 -31.47 20.92
N LEU A 760 1.65 -32.03 22.13
CA LEU A 760 2.66 -33.04 22.47
C LEU A 760 2.54 -34.30 21.61
N SER A 761 1.31 -34.77 21.37
CA SER A 761 1.05 -35.94 20.53
C SER A 761 1.59 -35.75 19.11
N GLY A 762 1.40 -34.56 18.52
CA GLY A 762 1.92 -34.24 17.19
C GLY A 762 3.45 -34.17 17.14
N LEU A 763 4.08 -33.54 18.15
CA LEU A 763 5.55 -33.46 18.23
C LEU A 763 6.20 -34.83 18.45
N GLU A 764 5.61 -35.67 19.31
CA GLU A 764 6.05 -37.06 19.49
C GLU A 764 5.90 -37.86 18.19
N LYS A 765 4.79 -37.66 17.47
CA LYS A 765 4.58 -38.31 16.18
C LYS A 765 5.62 -37.89 15.14
N ALA A 766 5.99 -36.62 15.09
CA ALA A 766 7.06 -36.13 14.22
C ALA A 766 8.40 -36.83 14.54
N ALA A 767 8.75 -36.94 15.83
CA ALA A 767 9.96 -37.62 16.27
C ALA A 767 9.97 -39.13 15.94
N GLU A 768 8.82 -39.80 16.01
CA GLU A 768 8.68 -41.20 15.59
C GLU A 768 8.88 -41.40 14.08
N LEU A 769 8.40 -40.45 13.27
CA LEU A 769 8.48 -40.53 11.80
C LEU A 769 9.90 -40.25 11.29
N ALA A 770 10.67 -39.41 11.99
CA ALA A 770 12.04 -39.05 11.63
C ALA A 770 13.04 -39.30 12.79
N PRO A 771 13.24 -40.57 13.22
CA PRO A 771 14.08 -40.89 14.38
C PRO A 771 15.57 -40.59 14.18
N GLY A 772 16.00 -40.31 12.94
CA GLY A 772 17.36 -39.88 12.61
C GLY A 772 17.60 -38.38 12.75
N ASP A 773 16.56 -37.58 12.95
CA ASP A 773 16.64 -36.13 13.12
C ASP A 773 16.28 -35.74 14.57
N PRO A 774 17.27 -35.38 15.41
CA PRO A 774 17.03 -35.10 16.83
C PRO A 774 16.16 -33.86 17.08
N ARG A 775 16.00 -32.98 16.09
CA ARG A 775 15.28 -31.71 16.23
C ARG A 775 13.82 -31.91 16.63
N TYR A 776 13.16 -32.92 16.08
CA TYR A 776 11.77 -33.23 16.44
C TYR A 776 11.62 -33.72 17.89
N ALA A 777 12.56 -34.53 18.38
CA ALA A 777 12.57 -34.96 19.77
C ALA A 777 12.85 -33.79 20.72
N GLU A 778 13.74 -32.88 20.33
CA GLU A 778 14.04 -31.66 21.07
C GLU A 778 12.84 -30.71 21.18
N LEU A 779 12.03 -30.55 20.12
CA LEU A 779 10.77 -29.79 20.19
C LEU A 779 9.79 -30.40 21.21
N ALA A 780 9.61 -31.72 21.20
CA ALA A 780 8.75 -32.40 22.16
C ALA A 780 9.24 -32.20 23.60
N ASP A 781 10.55 -32.27 23.83
CA ASP A 781 11.16 -32.02 25.14
C ASP A 781 11.04 -30.57 25.60
N ALA A 782 11.20 -29.60 24.70
CA ALA A 782 11.00 -28.18 24.97
C ALA A 782 9.56 -27.91 25.41
N PHE A 783 8.56 -28.44 24.69
CA PHE A 783 7.16 -28.31 25.07
C PHE A 783 6.86 -28.95 26.43
N ARG A 784 7.36 -30.16 26.70
CA ARG A 784 7.23 -30.82 28.03
C ARG A 784 7.81 -29.96 29.15
N LYS A 785 8.96 -29.32 28.91
CA LYS A 785 9.60 -28.44 29.87
C LYS A 785 8.74 -27.20 30.14
N TRP A 786 8.21 -26.59 29.10
CA TRP A 786 7.28 -25.46 29.21
C TRP A 786 6.05 -25.81 30.07
N VAL A 787 5.36 -26.92 29.76
CA VAL A 787 4.19 -27.40 30.54
C VAL A 787 4.54 -27.64 32.02
N ARG A 788 5.75 -28.14 32.32
CA ARG A 788 6.19 -28.43 33.71
C ARG A 788 6.52 -27.19 34.53
N ILE A 789 6.98 -26.12 33.88
CA ILE A 789 7.32 -24.88 34.59
C ILE A 789 6.04 -24.17 35.07
N GLY A 790 4.88 -24.52 34.47
CA GLY A 790 3.57 -24.01 34.84
C GLY A 790 3.38 -22.60 34.30
N ASN A 791 2.14 -22.30 33.86
CA ASN A 791 1.70 -20.93 33.61
C ASN A 791 2.11 -19.99 34.75
#